data_AF-A0A899G7L7-F1
#
_entry.id   AF-A0A899G7L7-F1
#
_cell.length_a   1.000
_cell.length_b   1.000
_cell.length_c   1.000
_cell.angle_alpha   90.00
_cell.angle_beta   90.00
_cell.angle_gamma   90.00
#
_symmetry.space_group_name_H-M   'P 1'
#
loop_
_entity.id
_entity.type
_entity.pdbx_description
1 polymer ?
#
loop_
_entity_poly.entity_id
_entity_poly.type
_entity_poly.pdbx_seq_one_letter_code
_entity_poly.pdbx_strand_id
1 'polypeptide(L)'
;MISNHPSDLIFNESHTMQLAINYIKKIFYIDRDPPFAGMFYSLFIWILGHLPFNFYVIKKSHSFYRAPLIPTRLFSSVFGVLLSPITYLTLRVMRFTRNTSILGSILIIFENSVIVQSRYLLSDSLALFFIALTHLFWRLFESCQQIPFRKAWWTYLIATGFSLGALISTKWVGVFTFFWIGLLACLQLWHFIEDLTMTLTTWIKHFSFRFFSLIIIPAAFYIITFYFHINLLKNADENVFLSPEFLSTFDNRNFKPVPATVFYGSTVTIRHLNSPYGYLHSHFDSYPSGSKQQQVTLYLYKDSNNNWLITDSGDKEHEIRSFSTIPDGSIIRLYHLETRKRLHSHDVRPPLSDVDWQNEVSGYGHEGFPGDYNDFFRIEIDKSRSYTDESKSSVRAIETKFRLIHVATGCALFSNNIYLPEWGHGQIEVTCAKDGIYQNSLWYIEDNNYNNSSVNIEKVSYKKISFFQKFFELHTHMWEENFNPENSYNAGSHPLSWLFLRRGIHFWIKKKDQIYFLGNPLIWLLTVVFVGVYGVFKVFVVLSEQRGYPSYNDKVYLRYDYFIGTSLFGWIFHYFPYYFMQKRFLLSHYIPAFQAQQKLYPATIFTHKRIGCVEMPSNLVKSVQDIIESSYKSNTHLSVIKMNLSRGFQKVKSNFSEIEEGSYLFCIMPQVYASLYNVINKLRLKLGDNWVPETVLDCGEGPGIGALVFQELFSNSIEKVKSITVLEPKHTMRKHTLYIHKANKVKIISDSSSIMKLKFDFIIANHIILDTNVPEHVFTTHIRKLWAKVSPENGILLLLERGNPLGYQAIAKARKIILSNTDSDSRKSQVTNVGHVISPCPHDKQCPLYLDGNRLNPKKWCHFGQRLIRPVYLQKIKHSASNIENSKFSYCIIQKEIVRSTLEESEINFTKDRLSSDHYNWHRLILPPLKKHGHVIMDTCVSDGTVKRMIISKKHGKLHYQNVRKAYWGDLWALNK
;
A
#
# COMPACT_ATOMS: atom_id res chain seq x y z
N MET A 1 6.78 28.95 -17.45
CA MET A 1 7.57 28.68 -18.68
C MET A 1 7.53 27.22 -19.13
N ILE A 2 7.77 26.22 -18.26
CA ILE A 2 7.84 24.79 -18.69
C ILE A 2 6.48 24.17 -19.08
N SER A 3 5.37 24.58 -18.47
CA SER A 3 4.02 24.08 -18.80
C SER A 3 3.46 24.59 -20.13
N ASN A 4 4.09 25.60 -20.74
CA ASN A 4 3.60 26.26 -21.95
C ASN A 4 4.05 25.55 -23.25
N HIS A 5 5.06 24.69 -23.17
CA HIS A 5 5.59 23.94 -24.31
C HIS A 5 5.27 22.45 -24.18
N PRO A 6 4.76 21.78 -25.22
CA PRO A 6 4.31 22.32 -26.51
C PRO A 6 2.97 23.05 -26.35
N SER A 7 2.69 24.03 -27.21
CA SER A 7 1.39 24.70 -27.28
C SER A 7 0.27 23.79 -27.79
N ASP A 8 0.64 22.71 -28.48
CA ASP A 8 -0.28 21.76 -29.08
C ASP A 8 -0.76 20.73 -28.05
N LEU A 9 -1.91 20.09 -28.33
CA LEU A 9 -2.39 18.93 -27.58
C LEU A 9 -1.56 17.70 -27.90
N ILE A 10 -1.35 16.88 -26.87
CA ILE A 10 -0.55 15.66 -26.92
C ILE A 10 -1.45 14.42 -26.99
N PHE A 11 -0.87 13.26 -27.32
CA PHE A 11 -1.54 11.95 -27.26
C PHE A 11 -2.32 11.75 -25.95
N ASN A 12 -3.59 11.31 -26.05
CA ASN A 12 -4.60 11.18 -24.98
C ASN A 12 -5.03 12.46 -24.24
N GLU A 13 -4.30 13.57 -24.36
CA GLU A 13 -4.70 14.85 -23.79
C GLU A 13 -5.93 15.41 -24.50
N SER A 14 -5.98 15.29 -25.83
CA SER A 14 -7.15 15.74 -26.61
C SER A 14 -8.42 14.99 -26.24
N HIS A 15 -8.30 13.69 -25.95
CA HIS A 15 -9.42 12.85 -25.52
C HIS A 15 -9.96 13.33 -24.18
N THR A 16 -9.09 13.41 -23.16
CA THR A 16 -9.48 13.84 -21.80
C THR A 16 -10.09 15.24 -21.80
N MET A 17 -9.55 16.16 -22.61
CA MET A 17 -10.12 17.49 -22.79
C MET A 17 -11.52 17.45 -23.42
N GLN A 18 -11.72 16.63 -24.45
CA GLN A 18 -13.02 16.46 -25.09
C GLN A 18 -14.07 15.91 -24.10
N LEU A 19 -13.72 14.94 -23.28
CA LEU A 19 -14.61 14.41 -22.23
C LEU A 19 -15.04 15.52 -21.25
N ALA A 20 -14.09 16.32 -20.78
CA ALA A 20 -14.38 17.43 -19.87
C ALA A 20 -15.28 18.49 -20.52
N ILE A 21 -15.09 18.77 -21.82
CA ILE A 21 -15.92 19.72 -22.55
C ILE A 21 -17.32 19.17 -22.81
N ASN A 22 -17.47 17.87 -23.05
CA ASN A 22 -18.77 17.23 -23.23
C ASN A 22 -19.66 17.43 -22.00
N TYR A 23 -19.10 17.42 -20.79
CA TYR A 23 -19.83 17.82 -19.57
C TYR A 23 -20.30 19.27 -19.58
N ILE A 24 -19.46 20.21 -20.04
CA ILE A 24 -19.83 21.63 -20.13
C ILE A 24 -20.95 21.82 -21.16
N LYS A 25 -20.88 21.10 -22.28
CA LYS A 25 -21.90 21.12 -23.34
C LYS A 25 -23.13 20.26 -23.04
N LYS A 26 -23.10 19.45 -21.97
CA LYS A 26 -24.11 18.44 -21.62
C LYS A 26 -24.36 17.41 -22.73
N ILE A 27 -23.30 17.04 -23.46
CA ILE A 27 -23.32 16.01 -24.51
C ILE A 27 -22.85 14.69 -23.89
N PHE A 28 -23.66 13.66 -24.03
CA PHE A 28 -23.44 12.31 -23.56
C PHE A 28 -22.38 11.62 -24.41
N TYR A 29 -21.55 10.83 -23.75
CA TYR A 29 -20.51 10.05 -24.38
C TYR A 29 -20.32 8.75 -23.62
N ILE A 30 -19.81 7.74 -24.31
CA ILE A 30 -19.32 6.49 -23.74
C ILE A 30 -17.80 6.53 -23.81
N ASP A 31 -17.13 6.11 -22.74
CA ASP A 31 -15.68 6.02 -22.70
C ASP A 31 -15.26 4.76 -21.94
N ARG A 32 -14.09 4.24 -22.26
CA ARG A 32 -13.48 3.08 -21.59
C ARG A 32 -13.21 3.30 -20.10
N ASP A 33 -12.94 4.54 -19.68
CA ASP A 33 -12.57 4.87 -18.32
C ASP A 33 -13.81 5.44 -17.57
N PRO A 34 -13.98 5.13 -16.28
CA PRO A 34 -15.05 5.71 -15.47
C PRO A 34 -15.04 7.25 -15.42
N PRO A 35 -16.22 7.89 -15.22
CA PRO A 35 -16.44 9.29 -15.54
C PRO A 35 -15.81 10.33 -14.58
N PHE A 36 -15.28 9.92 -13.42
CA PHE A 36 -14.89 10.88 -12.37
C PHE A 36 -13.82 11.86 -12.83
N ALA A 37 -12.81 11.41 -13.58
CA ALA A 37 -11.77 12.32 -14.09
C ALA A 37 -12.36 13.40 -15.01
N GLY A 38 -13.23 13.00 -15.95
CA GLY A 38 -13.89 13.92 -16.87
C GLY A 38 -14.72 14.96 -16.13
N MET A 39 -15.52 14.52 -15.15
CA MET A 39 -16.33 15.42 -14.31
C MET A 39 -15.47 16.35 -13.45
N PHE A 40 -14.39 15.83 -12.88
CA PHE A 40 -13.52 16.60 -11.99
C PHE A 40 -12.76 17.68 -12.75
N TYR A 41 -12.23 17.35 -13.94
CA TYR A 41 -11.62 18.34 -14.82
C TYR A 41 -12.65 19.31 -15.41
N SER A 42 -13.87 18.87 -15.74
CA SER A 42 -14.91 19.78 -16.22
C SER A 42 -15.31 20.81 -15.17
N LEU A 43 -15.43 20.40 -13.90
CA LEU A 43 -15.70 21.31 -12.79
C LEU A 43 -14.60 22.36 -12.65
N PHE A 44 -13.33 21.94 -12.74
CA PHE A 44 -12.20 22.86 -12.69
C PHE A 44 -12.19 23.84 -13.87
N ILE A 45 -12.42 23.36 -15.10
CA ILE A 45 -12.51 24.21 -16.30
C ILE A 45 -13.68 25.19 -16.19
N TRP A 46 -14.84 24.74 -15.68
CA TRP A 46 -16.01 25.60 -15.47
C TRP A 46 -15.70 26.73 -14.48
N ILE A 47 -15.04 26.44 -13.36
CA ILE A 47 -14.58 27.46 -12.38
C ILE A 47 -13.62 28.45 -13.04
N LEU A 48 -12.66 27.98 -13.83
CA LEU A 48 -11.72 28.84 -14.56
C LEU A 48 -12.43 29.71 -15.63
N GLY A 49 -13.56 29.24 -16.17
CA GLY A 49 -14.42 29.96 -17.09
C GLY A 49 -14.91 31.32 -16.57
N HIS A 50 -15.01 31.46 -15.25
CA HIS A 50 -15.46 32.67 -14.55
C HIS A 50 -14.32 33.63 -14.17
N LEU A 51 -13.07 33.29 -14.49
CA LEU A 51 -11.88 34.11 -14.18
C LEU A 51 -11.34 34.77 -15.46
N PRO A 52 -10.67 35.94 -15.37
CA PRO A 52 -10.21 36.71 -16.54
C PRO A 52 -8.93 36.10 -17.13
N PHE A 53 -9.01 34.89 -17.69
CA PHE A 53 -7.90 34.22 -18.36
C PHE A 53 -8.05 34.25 -19.89
N ASN A 54 -6.93 34.38 -20.61
CA ASN A 54 -6.90 34.24 -22.07
C ASN A 54 -7.12 32.76 -22.46
N PHE A 55 -8.24 32.49 -23.13
CA PHE A 55 -8.55 31.16 -23.65
C PHE A 55 -7.80 30.92 -24.96
N TYR A 56 -7.05 29.82 -25.03
CA TYR A 56 -6.43 29.38 -26.27
C TYR A 56 -7.45 28.61 -27.11
N VAL A 57 -7.50 28.91 -28.41
CA VAL A 57 -8.30 28.18 -29.38
C VAL A 57 -7.50 26.96 -29.82
N ILE A 58 -7.97 25.77 -29.45
CA ILE A 58 -7.36 24.52 -29.89
C ILE A 58 -8.11 24.03 -31.13
N LYS A 59 -7.36 23.78 -32.22
CA LYS A 59 -7.89 23.33 -33.51
C LYS A 59 -7.63 21.84 -33.67
N LYS A 60 -8.70 21.04 -33.81
CA LYS A 60 -8.61 19.68 -34.38
C LYS A 60 -9.87 19.44 -35.23
N SER A 61 -9.66 19.01 -36.47
CA SER A 61 -10.66 18.45 -37.40
C SER A 61 -12.11 18.91 -37.14
N HIS A 62 -12.44 20.12 -37.60
CA HIS A 62 -13.78 20.74 -37.65
C HIS A 62 -14.37 21.36 -36.37
N SER A 63 -13.70 21.35 -35.21
CA SER A 63 -14.24 21.98 -33.99
C SER A 63 -13.26 22.93 -33.29
N PHE A 64 -13.74 24.11 -32.89
CA PHE A 64 -12.99 25.13 -32.16
C PHE A 64 -13.33 25.06 -30.67
N TYR A 65 -12.34 24.76 -29.83
CA TYR A 65 -12.52 24.79 -28.38
C TYR A 65 -11.68 25.91 -27.78
N ARG A 66 -12.33 26.85 -27.07
CA ARG A 66 -11.68 27.83 -26.19
C ARG A 66 -11.49 27.17 -24.83
N ALA A 67 -10.28 26.73 -24.50
CA ALA A 67 -10.00 26.14 -23.19
C ALA A 67 -8.68 26.69 -22.60
N PRO A 68 -8.60 26.88 -21.28
CA PRO A 68 -7.39 27.33 -20.62
C PRO A 68 -6.40 26.15 -20.48
N LEU A 69 -5.62 25.87 -21.54
CA LEU A 69 -4.70 24.73 -21.60
C LEU A 69 -3.61 24.79 -20.51
N ILE A 70 -3.04 25.96 -20.26
CA ILE A 70 -1.95 26.10 -19.28
C ILE A 70 -2.46 25.87 -17.85
N PRO A 71 -3.55 26.54 -17.38
CA PRO A 71 -4.12 26.27 -16.06
C PRO A 71 -4.55 24.81 -15.86
N THR A 72 -5.12 24.16 -16.87
CA THR A 72 -5.55 22.75 -16.78
C THR A 72 -4.37 21.79 -16.67
N ARG A 73 -3.29 22.00 -17.43
CA ARG A 73 -2.03 21.26 -17.26
C ARG A 73 -1.38 21.49 -15.90
N LEU A 74 -1.35 22.74 -15.44
CA LEU A 74 -0.84 23.07 -14.10
C LEU A 74 -1.63 22.33 -13.01
N PHE A 75 -2.95 22.30 -13.12
CA PHE A 75 -3.80 21.56 -12.19
C PHE A 75 -3.50 20.05 -12.20
N SER A 76 -3.36 19.45 -13.38
CA SER A 76 -2.92 18.04 -13.49
C SER A 76 -1.56 17.81 -12.84
N SER A 77 -0.63 18.75 -13.01
CA SER A 77 0.74 18.64 -12.45
C SER A 77 0.78 18.72 -10.93
N VAL A 78 -0.20 19.38 -10.28
CA VAL A 78 -0.30 19.40 -8.81
C VAL A 78 -0.39 17.99 -8.25
N PHE A 79 -1.19 17.11 -8.89
CA PHE A 79 -1.33 15.72 -8.47
C PHE A 79 -0.01 14.94 -8.58
N GLY A 80 0.77 15.19 -9.62
CA GLY A 80 2.13 14.65 -9.76
C GLY A 80 3.10 15.16 -8.69
N VAL A 81 3.08 16.47 -8.41
CA VAL A 81 3.93 17.07 -7.37
C VAL A 81 3.60 16.51 -5.98
N LEU A 82 2.32 16.28 -5.68
CA LEU A 82 1.86 15.72 -4.40
C LEU A 82 2.30 14.25 -4.19
N LEU A 83 2.67 13.51 -5.24
CA LEU A 83 3.17 12.13 -5.10
C LEU A 83 4.44 12.04 -4.26
N SER A 84 5.33 13.03 -4.39
CA SER A 84 6.61 13.07 -3.67
C SER A 84 6.43 13.21 -2.14
N PRO A 85 5.69 14.21 -1.60
CA PRO A 85 5.43 14.30 -0.17
C PRO A 85 4.55 13.15 0.35
N ILE A 86 3.58 12.65 -0.42
CA ILE A 86 2.79 11.48 -0.01
C ILE A 86 3.69 10.25 0.17
N THR A 87 4.65 10.04 -0.73
CA THR A 87 5.59 8.94 -0.62
C THR A 87 6.56 9.13 0.55
N TYR A 88 7.03 10.36 0.80
CA TYR A 88 7.83 10.67 1.98
C TYR A 88 7.09 10.25 3.25
N LEU A 89 5.84 10.72 3.40
CA LEU A 89 4.99 10.45 4.56
C LEU A 89 4.70 8.95 4.69
N THR A 90 4.39 8.28 3.58
CA THR A 90 4.16 6.82 3.55
C THR A 90 5.37 6.08 4.12
N LEU A 91 6.58 6.38 3.62
CA LEU A 91 7.80 5.76 4.09
C LEU A 91 8.08 6.10 5.57
N ARG A 92 7.74 7.31 6.03
CA ARG A 92 7.87 7.69 7.44
C ARG A 92 6.91 6.92 8.34
N VAL A 93 5.68 6.67 7.89
CA VAL A 93 4.70 5.86 8.62
C VAL A 93 5.13 4.39 8.69
N MET A 94 5.76 3.88 7.62
CA MET A 94 6.44 2.56 7.59
C MET A 94 7.71 2.50 8.47
N ARG A 95 7.99 3.56 9.26
CA ARG A 95 9.13 3.69 10.18
C ARG A 95 10.50 3.62 9.50
N PHE A 96 10.61 4.01 8.23
CA PHE A 96 11.90 4.23 7.60
C PHE A 96 12.60 5.47 8.17
N THR A 97 13.93 5.49 8.09
CA THR A 97 14.74 6.65 8.52
C THR A 97 14.42 7.88 7.66
N ARG A 98 14.70 9.07 8.19
CA ARG A 98 14.51 10.32 7.44
C ARG A 98 15.25 10.30 6.09
N ASN A 99 16.49 9.81 6.07
CA ASN A 99 17.32 9.81 4.87
C ASN A 99 16.75 8.85 3.80
N THR A 100 16.29 7.67 4.21
CA THR A 100 15.61 6.73 3.30
C THR A 100 14.32 7.28 2.73
N SER A 101 13.51 7.96 3.55
CA SER A 101 12.27 8.56 3.08
C SER A 101 12.54 9.72 2.13
N ILE A 102 13.55 10.55 2.40
CA ILE A 102 14.00 11.61 1.48
C ILE A 102 14.45 10.99 0.15
N LEU A 103 15.28 9.94 0.19
CA LEU A 103 15.73 9.25 -1.01
C LEU A 103 14.55 8.70 -1.83
N GLY A 104 13.58 8.04 -1.18
CA GLY A 104 12.38 7.54 -1.86
C GLY A 104 11.58 8.63 -2.56
N SER A 105 11.43 9.79 -1.93
CA SER A 105 10.77 10.95 -2.55
C SER A 105 11.57 11.56 -3.69
N ILE A 106 12.90 11.64 -3.56
CA ILE A 106 13.79 12.10 -4.63
C ILE A 106 13.68 11.19 -5.86
N LEU A 107 13.60 9.87 -5.68
CA LEU A 107 13.46 8.93 -6.80
C LEU A 107 12.16 9.15 -7.60
N ILE A 108 11.06 9.51 -6.95
CA ILE A 108 9.81 9.89 -7.64
C ILE A 108 9.98 11.20 -8.40
N ILE A 109 10.67 12.18 -7.82
CA ILE A 109 10.92 13.48 -8.48
C ILE A 109 11.75 13.28 -9.76
N PHE A 110 12.70 12.36 -9.76
CA PHE A 110 13.57 12.07 -10.92
C PHE A 110 13.06 10.93 -11.81
N GLU A 111 11.80 10.52 -11.65
CA GLU A 111 11.17 9.53 -12.52
C GLU A 111 10.52 10.20 -13.73
N ASN A 112 11.10 9.99 -14.91
CA ASN A 112 10.66 10.61 -16.16
C ASN A 112 9.22 10.24 -16.52
N SER A 113 8.81 8.98 -16.28
CA SER A 113 7.49 8.51 -16.67
C SER A 113 6.37 9.20 -15.87
N VAL A 114 6.59 9.43 -14.57
CA VAL A 114 5.67 10.15 -13.68
C VAL A 114 5.59 11.62 -14.07
N ILE A 115 6.71 12.25 -14.43
CA ILE A 115 6.73 13.64 -14.91
C ILE A 115 5.90 13.77 -16.19
N VAL A 116 6.12 12.90 -17.19
CA VAL A 116 5.39 12.98 -18.46
C VAL A 116 3.88 12.78 -18.24
N GLN A 117 3.48 11.83 -17.40
CA GLN A 117 2.05 11.62 -17.11
C GLN A 117 1.39 12.74 -16.31
N SER A 118 2.11 13.37 -15.40
CA SER A 118 1.54 14.44 -14.56
C SER A 118 1.58 15.82 -15.22
N ARG A 119 2.50 16.06 -16.16
CA ARG A 119 2.64 17.35 -16.84
C ARG A 119 1.44 17.72 -17.71
N TYR A 120 0.75 16.74 -18.28
CA TYR A 120 -0.34 16.93 -19.24
C TYR A 120 -1.69 16.57 -18.64
N LEU A 121 -2.78 17.03 -19.26
CA LEU A 121 -4.14 16.72 -18.82
C LEU A 121 -4.48 15.25 -19.12
N LEU A 122 -4.11 14.37 -18.19
CA LEU A 122 -4.29 12.92 -18.31
C LEU A 122 -4.93 12.37 -17.04
N SER A 123 -5.94 11.51 -17.20
CA SER A 123 -6.60 10.80 -16.10
C SER A 123 -5.63 9.94 -15.27
N ASP A 124 -4.53 9.47 -15.88
CA ASP A 124 -3.47 8.70 -15.21
C ASP A 124 -2.84 9.46 -14.03
N SER A 125 -2.68 10.78 -14.14
CA SER A 125 -2.09 11.60 -13.06
C SER A 125 -2.94 11.60 -11.79
N LEU A 126 -4.26 11.69 -11.96
CA LEU A 126 -5.24 11.64 -10.89
C LEU A 126 -5.32 10.24 -10.28
N ALA A 127 -5.29 9.21 -11.12
CA ALA A 127 -5.27 7.81 -10.68
C ALA A 127 -4.02 7.51 -9.81
N LEU A 128 -2.82 7.90 -10.26
CA LEU A 128 -1.59 7.72 -9.49
C LEU A 128 -1.63 8.43 -8.14
N PHE A 129 -2.20 9.63 -8.10
CA PHE A 129 -2.39 10.38 -6.87
C PHE A 129 -3.29 9.62 -5.88
N PHE A 130 -4.45 9.12 -6.33
CA PHE A 130 -5.33 8.36 -5.45
C PHE A 130 -4.73 7.03 -5.02
N ILE A 131 -3.98 6.31 -5.88
CA ILE A 131 -3.23 5.10 -5.47
C ILE A 131 -2.24 5.43 -4.34
N ALA A 132 -1.48 6.52 -4.48
CA ALA A 132 -0.54 6.98 -3.47
C ALA A 132 -1.25 7.29 -2.14
N LEU A 133 -2.37 8.00 -2.23
CA LEU A 133 -3.15 8.48 -1.12
C LEU A 133 -3.84 7.33 -0.38
N THR A 134 -4.44 6.37 -1.09
CA THR A 134 -5.03 5.15 -0.52
C THR A 134 -3.98 4.35 0.24
N HIS A 135 -2.78 4.19 -0.32
CA HIS A 135 -1.70 3.50 0.38
C HIS A 135 -1.24 4.26 1.63
N LEU A 136 -1.13 5.60 1.58
CA LEU A 136 -0.80 6.40 2.76
C LEU A 136 -1.85 6.25 3.87
N PHE A 137 -3.13 6.39 3.54
CA PHE A 137 -4.22 6.25 4.52
C PHE A 137 -4.28 4.83 5.09
N TRP A 138 -4.06 3.81 4.26
CA TRP A 138 -3.94 2.43 4.74
C TRP A 138 -2.80 2.27 5.76
N ARG A 139 -1.62 2.85 5.50
CA ARG A 139 -0.50 2.80 6.44
C ARG A 139 -0.75 3.59 7.71
N LEU A 140 -1.40 4.75 7.62
CA LEU A 140 -1.82 5.52 8.79
C LEU A 140 -2.82 4.74 9.64
N PHE A 141 -3.77 4.07 9.00
CA PHE A 141 -4.71 3.14 9.63
C PHE A 141 -3.98 2.00 10.35
N GLU A 142 -3.03 1.32 9.68
CA GLU A 142 -2.21 0.27 10.28
C GLU A 142 -1.44 0.77 11.51
N SER A 143 -0.90 1.99 11.45
CA SER A 143 -0.16 2.59 12.57
C SER A 143 -1.02 2.80 13.83
N CYS A 144 -2.34 2.92 13.66
CA CYS A 144 -3.30 3.09 14.75
C CYS A 144 -3.88 1.77 15.28
N GLN A 145 -3.48 0.60 14.76
CA GLN A 145 -4.05 -0.68 15.20
C GLN A 145 -3.80 -1.03 16.67
N GLN A 146 -2.77 -0.46 17.29
CA GLN A 146 -2.49 -0.65 18.72
C GLN A 146 -3.59 -0.06 19.62
N ILE A 147 -4.45 0.82 19.08
CA ILE A 147 -5.56 1.43 19.81
C ILE A 147 -6.80 1.50 18.89
N PRO A 148 -7.42 0.34 18.60
CA PRO A 148 -8.50 0.26 17.63
C PRO A 148 -9.74 1.05 18.07
N PHE A 149 -10.60 1.39 17.11
CA PHE A 149 -11.88 2.10 17.31
C PHE A 149 -11.79 3.55 17.84
N ARG A 150 -10.60 4.14 17.98
CA ARG A 150 -10.46 5.57 18.25
C ARG A 150 -10.78 6.41 17.01
N LYS A 151 -11.08 7.71 17.22
CA LYS A 151 -11.36 8.67 16.13
C LYS A 151 -10.32 8.60 15.02
N ALA A 152 -9.03 8.60 15.36
CA ALA A 152 -7.94 8.51 14.38
C ALA A 152 -7.98 7.22 13.52
N TRP A 153 -8.28 6.08 14.16
CA TRP A 153 -8.38 4.79 13.47
C TRP A 153 -9.51 4.81 12.42
N TRP A 154 -10.66 5.34 12.83
CA TRP A 154 -11.83 5.50 11.98
C TRP A 154 -11.62 6.48 10.84
N THR A 155 -11.03 7.64 11.11
CA THR A 155 -10.78 8.66 10.09
C THR A 155 -9.89 8.12 8.97
N TYR A 156 -8.85 7.37 9.30
CA TYR A 156 -7.94 6.83 8.28
C TYR A 156 -8.58 5.67 7.51
N LEU A 157 -9.39 4.83 8.15
CA LEU A 157 -10.10 3.75 7.47
C LEU A 157 -11.14 4.30 6.48
N ILE A 158 -11.95 5.27 6.91
CA ILE A 158 -12.94 5.95 6.06
C ILE A 158 -12.24 6.71 4.93
N ALA A 159 -11.15 7.42 5.22
CA ALA A 159 -10.35 8.11 4.20
C ALA A 159 -9.76 7.14 3.16
N THR A 160 -9.35 5.94 3.59
CA THR A 160 -8.93 4.86 2.68
C THR A 160 -10.09 4.50 1.75
N GLY A 161 -11.29 4.26 2.28
CA GLY A 161 -12.49 3.99 1.50
C GLY A 161 -12.84 5.07 0.46
N PHE A 162 -12.87 6.34 0.87
CA PHE A 162 -13.16 7.43 -0.06
C PHE A 162 -12.09 7.56 -1.15
N SER A 163 -10.80 7.48 -0.80
CA SER A 163 -9.72 7.53 -1.79
C SER A 163 -9.78 6.36 -2.77
N LEU A 164 -10.17 5.18 -2.30
CA LEU A 164 -10.32 3.98 -3.12
C LEU A 164 -11.53 4.07 -4.06
N GLY A 165 -12.66 4.59 -3.57
CA GLY A 165 -13.83 4.89 -4.40
C GLY A 165 -13.52 5.89 -5.51
N ALA A 166 -12.85 7.00 -5.17
CA ALA A 166 -12.42 8.00 -6.14
C ALA A 166 -11.45 7.42 -7.19
N LEU A 167 -10.56 6.51 -6.78
CA LEU A 167 -9.65 5.82 -7.68
C LEU A 167 -10.38 4.92 -8.68
N ILE A 168 -11.28 4.05 -8.22
CA ILE A 168 -12.05 3.15 -9.09
C ILE A 168 -12.92 3.95 -10.06
N SER A 169 -13.55 5.04 -9.58
CA SER A 169 -14.34 5.95 -10.42
C SER A 169 -13.51 6.80 -11.37
N THR A 170 -12.18 6.85 -11.21
CA THR A 170 -11.26 7.52 -12.15
C THR A 170 -10.81 6.56 -13.25
N LYS A 171 -10.45 5.33 -12.87
CA LYS A 171 -9.89 4.33 -13.79
C LYS A 171 -10.03 2.92 -13.22
N TRP A 172 -10.34 1.93 -14.06
CA TRP A 172 -10.47 0.53 -13.61
C TRP A 172 -9.18 -0.10 -13.10
N VAL A 173 -8.01 0.50 -13.34
CA VAL A 173 -6.77 0.14 -12.63
C VAL A 173 -6.95 0.23 -11.10
N GLY A 174 -7.87 1.06 -10.62
CA GLY A 174 -8.26 1.12 -9.22
C GLY A 174 -8.80 -0.18 -8.64
N VAL A 175 -9.39 -1.06 -9.47
CA VAL A 175 -9.85 -2.38 -9.05
C VAL A 175 -8.69 -3.25 -8.56
N PHE A 176 -7.49 -3.08 -9.14
CA PHE A 176 -6.29 -3.78 -8.65
C PHE A 176 -5.84 -3.26 -7.29
N THR A 177 -5.96 -1.95 -7.03
CA THR A 177 -5.73 -1.39 -5.69
C THR A 177 -6.77 -1.88 -4.70
N PHE A 178 -8.04 -2.03 -5.12
CA PHE A 178 -9.10 -2.58 -4.30
C PHE A 178 -8.79 -4.01 -3.85
N PHE A 179 -8.39 -4.89 -4.78
CA PHE A 179 -7.99 -6.25 -4.43
C PHE A 179 -6.72 -6.29 -3.57
N TRP A 180 -5.75 -5.40 -3.83
CA TRP A 180 -4.55 -5.32 -3.01
C TRP A 180 -4.89 -4.95 -1.55
N ILE A 181 -5.61 -3.85 -1.32
CA ILE A 181 -6.01 -3.41 0.03
C ILE A 181 -6.96 -4.42 0.67
N GLY A 182 -7.86 -5.02 -0.12
CA GLY A 182 -8.75 -6.10 0.31
C GLY A 182 -7.99 -7.31 0.84
N LEU A 183 -6.98 -7.79 0.11
CA LEU A 183 -6.11 -8.88 0.57
C LEU A 183 -5.40 -8.52 1.88
N LEU A 184 -4.85 -7.30 1.99
CA LEU A 184 -4.22 -6.85 3.23
C LEU A 184 -5.21 -6.81 4.40
N ALA A 185 -6.46 -6.39 4.16
CA ALA A 185 -7.51 -6.40 5.17
C ALA A 185 -7.87 -7.84 5.60
N CYS A 186 -7.98 -8.77 4.65
CA CYS A 186 -8.22 -10.18 4.92
C CYS A 186 -7.08 -10.81 5.74
N LEU A 187 -5.82 -10.55 5.37
CA LEU A 187 -4.65 -11.05 6.11
C LEU A 187 -4.61 -10.51 7.55
N GLN A 188 -4.96 -9.24 7.76
CA GLN A 188 -5.07 -8.68 9.12
C GLN A 188 -6.19 -9.33 9.93
N LEU A 189 -7.36 -9.54 9.32
CA LEU A 189 -8.48 -10.22 9.98
C LEU A 189 -8.14 -11.67 10.31
N TRP A 190 -7.37 -12.33 9.45
CA TRP A 190 -6.82 -13.67 9.68
C TRP A 190 -5.90 -13.70 10.90
N HIS A 191 -4.92 -12.78 10.99
CA HIS A 191 -4.06 -12.69 12.18
C HIS A 191 -4.81 -12.37 13.47
N PHE A 192 -5.95 -11.66 13.42
CA PHE A 192 -6.77 -11.46 14.61
C PHE A 192 -7.50 -12.72 15.09
N ILE A 193 -7.65 -13.73 14.23
CA ILE A 193 -8.19 -15.04 14.64
C ILE A 193 -7.13 -15.83 15.43
N GLU A 194 -5.85 -15.65 15.10
CA GLU A 194 -4.73 -16.29 15.81
C GLU A 194 -4.50 -15.72 17.23
N ASP A 195 -4.97 -14.49 17.49
CA ASP A 195 -4.85 -13.85 18.80
C ASP A 195 -5.93 -14.36 19.77
N LEU A 196 -5.54 -15.29 20.65
CA LEU A 196 -6.42 -15.88 21.67
C LEU A 196 -6.99 -14.87 22.69
N THR A 197 -6.49 -13.62 22.71
CA THR A 197 -7.02 -12.56 23.59
C THR A 197 -8.20 -11.80 22.98
N MET A 198 -8.49 -11.97 21.69
CA MET A 198 -9.56 -11.29 20.97
C MET A 198 -10.93 -11.96 21.21
N THR A 199 -11.93 -11.17 21.60
CA THR A 199 -13.33 -11.64 21.70
C THR A 199 -14.03 -11.60 20.34
N LEU A 200 -14.95 -12.54 20.10
CA LEU A 200 -15.74 -12.61 18.85
C LEU A 200 -16.46 -11.29 18.53
N THR A 201 -17.05 -10.63 19.52
CA THR A 201 -17.71 -9.33 19.35
C THR A 201 -16.76 -8.25 18.85
N THR A 202 -15.51 -8.25 19.32
CA THR A 202 -14.48 -7.29 18.89
C THR A 202 -14.04 -7.58 17.47
N TRP A 203 -13.88 -8.87 17.13
CA TRP A 203 -13.58 -9.30 15.75
C TRP A 203 -14.70 -8.91 14.77
N ILE A 204 -15.97 -9.14 15.13
CA ILE A 204 -17.12 -8.73 14.32
C ILE A 204 -17.11 -7.21 14.10
N LYS A 205 -16.80 -6.40 15.13
CA LYS A 205 -16.62 -4.95 14.95
C LYS A 205 -15.51 -4.62 13.95
N HIS A 206 -14.35 -5.28 14.06
CA HIS A 206 -13.24 -5.11 13.11
C HIS A 206 -13.63 -5.46 11.68
N PHE A 207 -14.40 -6.53 11.49
CA PHE A 207 -14.94 -6.95 10.20
C PHE A 207 -15.96 -5.94 9.66
N SER A 208 -17.00 -5.62 10.43
CA SER A 208 -18.09 -4.73 9.99
C SER A 208 -17.59 -3.34 9.59
N PHE A 209 -16.63 -2.77 10.33
CA PHE A 209 -16.08 -1.47 9.96
C PHE A 209 -15.19 -1.50 8.71
N ARG A 210 -14.42 -2.58 8.50
CA ARG A 210 -13.66 -2.77 7.26
C ARG A 210 -14.60 -2.99 6.08
N PHE A 211 -15.63 -3.81 6.25
CA PHE A 211 -16.65 -4.05 5.22
C PHE A 211 -17.35 -2.74 4.82
N PHE A 212 -17.80 -1.97 5.81
CA PHE A 212 -18.42 -0.67 5.56
C PHE A 212 -17.48 0.29 4.82
N SER A 213 -16.25 0.48 5.30
CA SER A 213 -15.34 1.47 4.71
C SER A 213 -14.68 1.02 3.41
N LEU A 214 -14.37 -0.26 3.23
CA LEU A 214 -13.63 -0.75 2.06
C LEU A 214 -14.52 -1.31 0.95
N ILE A 215 -15.80 -1.59 1.23
CA ILE A 215 -16.76 -2.10 0.23
C ILE A 215 -17.88 -1.08 -0.01
N ILE A 216 -18.63 -0.72 1.03
CA ILE A 216 -19.84 0.12 0.88
C ILE A 216 -19.47 1.54 0.43
N ILE A 217 -18.49 2.19 1.05
CA ILE A 217 -18.09 3.56 0.68
C ILE A 217 -17.57 3.63 -0.78
N PRO A 218 -16.61 2.80 -1.23
CA PRO A 218 -16.17 2.82 -2.63
C PRO A 218 -17.30 2.53 -3.62
N ALA A 219 -18.16 1.55 -3.35
CA ALA A 219 -19.29 1.21 -4.22
C ALA A 219 -20.29 2.37 -4.32
N ALA A 220 -20.64 3.01 -3.20
CA ALA A 220 -21.51 4.17 -3.18
C ALA A 220 -20.91 5.34 -3.98
N PHE A 221 -19.63 5.64 -3.80
CA PHE A 221 -18.94 6.69 -4.55
C PHE A 221 -18.97 6.42 -6.06
N TYR A 222 -18.74 5.16 -6.46
CA TYR A 222 -18.79 4.72 -7.85
C TYR A 222 -20.18 4.89 -8.46
N ILE A 223 -21.22 4.36 -7.80
CA ILE A 223 -22.61 4.47 -8.26
C ILE A 223 -23.05 5.94 -8.34
N ILE A 224 -22.70 6.77 -7.35
CA ILE A 224 -23.01 8.21 -7.34
C ILE A 224 -22.33 8.93 -8.51
N THR A 225 -21.09 8.58 -8.84
CA THR A 225 -20.39 9.19 -9.99
C THR A 225 -21.13 8.90 -11.29
N PHE A 226 -21.55 7.65 -11.52
CA PHE A 226 -22.34 7.29 -12.70
C PHE A 226 -23.75 7.89 -12.70
N TYR A 227 -24.37 8.01 -11.53
CA TYR A 227 -25.64 8.72 -11.37
C TYR A 227 -25.53 10.16 -11.85
N PHE A 228 -24.47 10.87 -11.46
CA PHE A 228 -24.23 12.21 -11.98
C PHE A 228 -23.88 12.22 -13.47
N HIS A 229 -23.05 11.30 -13.96
CA HIS A 229 -22.70 11.23 -15.37
C HIS A 229 -23.94 11.09 -16.28
N ILE A 230 -24.84 10.16 -15.96
CA ILE A 230 -26.06 9.91 -16.76
C ILE A 230 -27.06 11.07 -16.64
N ASN A 231 -27.20 11.69 -15.46
CA ASN A 231 -28.22 12.74 -15.25
C ASN A 231 -27.76 14.15 -15.66
N LEU A 232 -26.45 14.43 -15.67
CA LEU A 232 -25.91 15.73 -16.09
C LEU A 232 -25.88 15.88 -17.61
N LEU A 233 -25.61 14.78 -18.32
CA LEU A 233 -25.49 14.75 -19.78
C LEU A 233 -26.87 14.46 -20.39
N LYS A 234 -27.53 15.50 -20.90
CA LYS A 234 -28.93 15.42 -21.36
C LYS A 234 -29.09 15.26 -22.87
N ASN A 235 -28.04 15.48 -23.66
CA ASN A 235 -28.07 15.38 -25.12
C ASN A 235 -27.16 14.25 -25.57
N ALA A 236 -27.50 13.50 -26.61
CA ALA A 236 -26.59 12.50 -27.21
C ALA A 236 -26.33 12.80 -28.69
N ASP A 237 -25.08 12.63 -29.11
CA ASP A 237 -24.68 12.76 -30.52
C ASP A 237 -25.19 11.56 -31.35
N GLU A 238 -25.20 11.70 -32.68
CA GLU A 238 -25.76 10.66 -33.56
C GLU A 238 -24.99 9.35 -33.54
N ASN A 239 -23.69 9.42 -33.24
CA ASN A 239 -22.75 8.30 -33.23
C ASN A 239 -22.74 7.50 -31.91
N VAL A 240 -23.63 7.84 -30.96
CA VAL A 240 -23.77 7.08 -29.72
C VAL A 240 -24.74 5.93 -29.95
N PHE A 241 -24.20 4.71 -29.95
CA PHE A 241 -24.97 3.47 -30.10
C PHE A 241 -25.33 2.91 -28.73
N LEU A 242 -26.57 3.10 -28.32
CA LEU A 242 -27.19 2.57 -27.10
C LEU A 242 -28.56 1.99 -27.45
N SER A 243 -29.16 1.27 -26.51
CA SER A 243 -30.55 0.84 -26.60
C SER A 243 -31.48 2.04 -26.85
N PRO A 244 -32.48 1.91 -27.72
CA PRO A 244 -33.41 3.00 -27.98
C PRO A 244 -34.17 3.47 -26.75
N GLU A 245 -34.41 2.59 -25.77
CA GLU A 245 -34.98 2.93 -24.47
C GLU A 245 -34.05 3.83 -23.63
N PHE A 246 -32.73 3.66 -23.75
CA PHE A 246 -31.77 4.61 -23.17
C PHE A 246 -31.80 5.91 -23.97
N LEU A 247 -31.67 5.83 -25.31
CA LEU A 247 -31.60 7.00 -26.18
C LEU A 247 -32.84 7.91 -26.03
N SER A 248 -34.02 7.33 -25.80
CA SER A 248 -35.27 8.08 -25.59
C SER A 248 -35.29 8.91 -24.31
N THR A 249 -34.26 8.81 -23.46
CA THR A 249 -34.13 9.62 -22.24
C THR A 249 -33.33 10.91 -22.43
N PHE A 250 -32.72 11.12 -23.60
CA PHE A 250 -32.04 12.36 -23.95
C PHE A 250 -32.99 13.38 -24.59
N ASP A 251 -32.83 14.66 -24.26
CA ASP A 251 -33.72 15.76 -24.67
C ASP A 251 -33.76 15.93 -26.20
N ASN A 252 -32.65 15.68 -26.89
CA ASN A 252 -32.52 15.82 -28.34
C ASN A 252 -32.85 14.54 -29.14
N ARG A 253 -33.12 13.41 -28.48
CA ARG A 253 -33.44 12.10 -29.10
C ARG A 253 -34.85 11.64 -28.69
N ASN A 254 -35.81 12.55 -28.68
CA ASN A 254 -37.20 12.24 -28.39
C ASN A 254 -37.85 11.52 -29.58
N PHE A 255 -38.07 10.22 -29.44
CA PHE A 255 -38.83 9.42 -30.39
C PHE A 255 -40.31 9.85 -30.37
N LYS A 256 -40.87 10.12 -31.55
CA LYS A 256 -42.30 10.45 -31.68
C LYS A 256 -43.13 9.20 -31.40
N PRO A 257 -44.31 9.31 -30.75
CA PRO A 257 -45.21 8.18 -30.60
C PRO A 257 -45.64 7.62 -31.95
N VAL A 258 -45.52 6.31 -32.12
CA VAL A 258 -45.85 5.58 -33.36
C VAL A 258 -47.14 4.77 -33.17
N PRO A 259 -47.97 4.58 -34.20
CA PRO A 259 -49.11 3.65 -34.18
C PRO A 259 -48.71 2.26 -33.68
N ALA A 260 -49.38 1.78 -32.63
CA ALA A 260 -49.05 0.54 -31.95
C ALA A 260 -49.37 -0.70 -32.78
N THR A 261 -50.59 -0.79 -33.29
CA THR A 261 -51.04 -1.95 -34.07
C THR A 261 -50.43 -1.95 -35.46
N VAL A 262 -49.77 -3.05 -35.83
CA VAL A 262 -49.23 -3.25 -37.18
C VAL A 262 -50.21 -4.05 -38.02
N PHE A 263 -50.53 -3.54 -39.21
CA PHE A 263 -51.45 -4.16 -40.15
C PHE A 263 -50.70 -4.65 -41.39
N TYR A 264 -51.30 -5.57 -42.13
CA TYR A 264 -50.90 -5.81 -43.51
C TYR A 264 -51.07 -4.53 -44.34
N GLY A 265 -50.06 -4.17 -45.13
CA GLY A 265 -49.97 -2.90 -45.84
C GLY A 265 -49.36 -1.74 -45.04
N SER A 266 -48.95 -1.96 -43.79
CA SER A 266 -48.14 -0.99 -43.05
C SER A 266 -46.73 -0.88 -43.61
N THR A 267 -46.25 0.36 -43.74
CA THR A 267 -44.83 0.64 -43.95
C THR A 267 -44.14 0.69 -42.60
N VAL A 268 -43.11 -0.13 -42.41
CA VAL A 268 -42.42 -0.32 -41.14
C VAL A 268 -40.91 -0.17 -41.27
N THR A 269 -40.25 0.19 -40.17
CA THR A 269 -38.81 0.02 -40.01
C THR A 269 -38.56 -1.11 -39.01
N ILE A 270 -37.73 -2.08 -39.38
CA ILE A 270 -37.44 -3.26 -38.55
C ILE A 270 -36.05 -3.11 -37.96
N ARG A 271 -35.93 -3.31 -36.64
CA ARG A 271 -34.70 -3.09 -35.89
C ARG A 271 -34.26 -4.36 -35.18
N HIS A 272 -32.97 -4.65 -35.23
CA HIS A 272 -32.37 -5.78 -34.52
C HIS A 272 -32.35 -5.51 -33.01
N LEU A 273 -32.71 -6.49 -32.19
CA LEU A 273 -32.82 -6.31 -30.75
C LEU A 273 -31.46 -6.29 -30.05
N ASN A 274 -30.48 -7.06 -30.52
CA ASN A 274 -29.16 -7.10 -29.88
C ASN A 274 -28.21 -6.04 -30.44
N SER A 275 -27.22 -5.63 -29.63
CA SER A 275 -26.18 -4.68 -30.04
C SER A 275 -25.54 -5.14 -31.36
N PRO A 276 -25.44 -4.26 -32.38
CA PRO A 276 -25.47 -2.79 -32.29
C PRO A 276 -26.82 -2.11 -32.60
N TYR A 277 -27.95 -2.81 -32.50
CA TYR A 277 -29.30 -2.24 -32.69
C TYR A 277 -29.54 -1.59 -34.06
N GLY A 278 -29.00 -2.14 -35.16
CA GLY A 278 -29.22 -1.54 -36.49
C GLY A 278 -30.59 -1.83 -37.09
N TYR A 279 -30.92 -1.14 -38.18
CA TYR A 279 -32.11 -1.31 -39.01
C TYR A 279 -31.86 -2.32 -40.12
N LEU A 280 -32.86 -3.14 -40.42
CA LEU A 280 -32.87 -3.94 -41.64
C LEU A 280 -32.90 -3.00 -42.85
N HIS A 281 -31.88 -3.12 -43.70
CA HIS A 281 -31.58 -2.15 -44.74
C HIS A 281 -31.34 -2.86 -46.07
N SER A 282 -31.64 -2.16 -47.17
CA SER A 282 -31.23 -2.62 -48.51
C SER A 282 -31.02 -1.45 -49.45
N HIS A 283 -30.09 -1.59 -50.38
CA HIS A 283 -29.71 -0.56 -51.36
C HIS A 283 -29.41 -1.22 -52.71
N PHE A 284 -29.28 -0.44 -53.78
CA PHE A 284 -29.20 -0.95 -55.16
C PHE A 284 -27.98 -1.84 -55.47
N ASP A 285 -26.95 -1.86 -54.61
CA ASP A 285 -25.76 -2.67 -54.83
C ASP A 285 -26.04 -4.17 -54.61
N SER A 286 -25.31 -5.00 -55.33
CA SER A 286 -25.45 -6.47 -55.30
C SER A 286 -24.23 -7.14 -54.66
N TYR A 287 -24.38 -8.34 -54.14
CA TYR A 287 -23.24 -9.08 -53.57
C TYR A 287 -22.18 -9.39 -54.65
N PRO A 288 -20.88 -9.26 -54.34
CA PRO A 288 -19.81 -9.56 -55.30
C PRO A 288 -19.63 -11.07 -55.53
N SER A 289 -19.98 -11.89 -54.54
CA SER A 289 -19.97 -13.35 -54.53
C SER A 289 -21.34 -13.89 -54.10
N GLY A 290 -21.47 -15.20 -53.93
CA GLY A 290 -22.75 -15.82 -53.56
C GLY A 290 -23.78 -15.74 -54.69
N SER A 291 -25.01 -15.35 -54.37
CA SER A 291 -26.11 -15.30 -55.35
C SER A 291 -26.00 -14.13 -56.35
N LYS A 292 -25.16 -13.14 -56.05
CA LYS A 292 -25.07 -11.85 -56.75
C LYS A 292 -26.39 -11.07 -56.80
N GLN A 293 -27.32 -11.37 -55.89
CA GLN A 293 -28.55 -10.61 -55.72
C GLN A 293 -28.30 -9.33 -54.91
N GLN A 294 -29.36 -8.53 -54.70
CA GLN A 294 -29.24 -7.26 -53.98
C GLN A 294 -28.83 -7.49 -52.53
N GLN A 295 -27.94 -6.63 -52.02
CA GLN A 295 -27.47 -6.73 -50.64
C GLN A 295 -28.59 -6.39 -49.65
N VAL A 296 -28.72 -7.19 -48.61
CA VAL A 296 -29.50 -6.87 -47.42
C VAL A 296 -28.55 -6.82 -46.23
N THR A 297 -28.59 -5.71 -45.51
CA THR A 297 -27.62 -5.40 -44.48
C THR A 297 -28.31 -4.87 -43.25
N LEU A 298 -27.51 -4.66 -42.20
CA LEU A 298 -27.93 -3.99 -40.99
C LEU A 298 -27.23 -2.62 -40.94
N TYR A 299 -28.02 -1.55 -41.02
CA TYR A 299 -27.52 -0.17 -41.05
C TYR A 299 -27.83 0.57 -39.76
N LEU A 300 -26.88 1.33 -39.22
CA LEU A 300 -27.00 1.91 -37.88
C LEU A 300 -27.81 3.22 -37.84
N TYR A 301 -28.03 3.86 -38.99
CA TYR A 301 -28.70 5.15 -39.07
C TYR A 301 -30.06 5.03 -39.74
N LYS A 302 -30.94 5.99 -39.44
CA LYS A 302 -32.28 6.04 -40.02
C LYS A 302 -32.23 6.68 -41.41
N ASP A 303 -32.75 5.99 -42.41
CA ASP A 303 -32.91 6.50 -43.78
C ASP A 303 -34.20 5.97 -44.45
N SER A 304 -34.41 6.32 -45.72
CA SER A 304 -35.55 5.85 -46.51
C SER A 304 -35.43 4.39 -46.97
N ASN A 305 -34.20 3.88 -47.09
CA ASN A 305 -33.86 2.50 -47.44
C ASN A 305 -34.08 1.49 -46.30
N ASN A 306 -34.49 1.97 -45.12
CA ASN A 306 -34.91 1.13 -44.00
C ASN A 306 -36.42 0.82 -44.04
N ASN A 307 -37.17 1.34 -45.01
CA ASN A 307 -38.62 1.21 -45.07
C ASN A 307 -39.04 -0.08 -45.80
N TRP A 308 -39.77 -0.94 -45.09
CA TRP A 308 -40.32 -2.20 -45.60
C TRP A 308 -41.84 -2.17 -45.53
N LEU A 309 -42.51 -2.61 -46.60
CA LEU A 309 -43.94 -2.83 -46.64
C LEU A 309 -44.25 -4.28 -46.26
N ILE A 310 -45.08 -4.48 -45.24
CA ILE A 310 -45.52 -5.83 -44.86
C ILE A 310 -46.70 -6.24 -45.73
N THR A 311 -46.60 -7.38 -46.41
CA THR A 311 -47.65 -7.93 -47.26
C THR A 311 -48.01 -9.37 -46.85
N ASP A 312 -49.25 -9.78 -47.13
CA ASP A 312 -49.73 -11.13 -46.87
C ASP A 312 -49.13 -12.11 -47.91
N SER A 313 -49.19 -13.39 -47.58
CA SER A 313 -48.78 -14.54 -48.38
C SER A 313 -49.60 -14.77 -49.67
N GLY A 314 -50.70 -14.05 -49.89
CA GLY A 314 -51.57 -14.20 -51.06
C GLY A 314 -50.96 -13.73 -52.38
N ASP A 315 -51.17 -14.49 -53.46
CA ASP A 315 -50.52 -14.37 -54.77
C ASP A 315 -51.22 -13.43 -55.79
N LYS A 316 -52.11 -12.52 -55.38
CA LYS A 316 -52.77 -11.62 -56.34
C LYS A 316 -52.44 -10.16 -56.09
N GLU A 317 -52.04 -9.50 -57.17
CA GLU A 317 -51.82 -8.06 -57.30
C GLU A 317 -52.87 -7.26 -56.50
N HIS A 318 -52.39 -6.43 -55.58
CA HIS A 318 -53.11 -5.27 -55.02
C HIS A 318 -54.42 -5.47 -54.24
N GLU A 319 -54.80 -6.68 -53.79
CA GLU A 319 -55.83 -6.82 -52.75
C GLU A 319 -55.18 -6.95 -51.37
N ILE A 320 -54.74 -5.81 -50.82
CA ILE A 320 -54.47 -5.70 -49.38
C ILE A 320 -55.78 -6.04 -48.67
N ARG A 321 -55.88 -7.24 -48.06
CA ARG A 321 -57.00 -7.55 -47.18
C ARG A 321 -57.04 -6.50 -46.08
N SER A 322 -58.06 -5.66 -46.16
CA SER A 322 -58.39 -4.56 -45.26
C SER A 322 -58.19 -4.91 -43.78
N PHE A 323 -57.41 -4.08 -43.08
CA PHE A 323 -57.30 -3.95 -41.62
C PHE A 323 -57.14 -5.24 -40.79
N SER A 324 -56.41 -6.24 -41.28
CA SER A 324 -56.08 -7.42 -40.46
C SER A 324 -54.78 -7.21 -39.69
N THR A 325 -54.83 -7.50 -38.39
CA THR A 325 -53.63 -7.56 -37.54
C THR A 325 -52.80 -8.79 -37.88
N ILE A 326 -51.54 -8.79 -37.47
CA ILE A 326 -50.61 -9.88 -37.75
C ILE A 326 -50.46 -10.75 -36.48
N PRO A 327 -51.22 -11.85 -36.32
CA PRO A 327 -51.08 -12.75 -35.17
C PRO A 327 -49.77 -13.57 -35.20
N ASP A 328 -49.38 -14.10 -34.05
CA ASP A 328 -48.27 -15.06 -33.90
C ASP A 328 -48.43 -16.25 -34.87
N GLY A 329 -47.36 -16.61 -35.57
CA GLY A 329 -47.35 -17.67 -36.58
C GLY A 329 -47.78 -17.25 -37.99
N SER A 330 -48.14 -15.98 -38.22
CA SER A 330 -48.48 -15.46 -39.55
C SER A 330 -47.29 -15.54 -40.52
N ILE A 331 -47.58 -15.86 -41.79
CA ILE A 331 -46.59 -15.84 -42.87
C ILE A 331 -46.71 -14.52 -43.62
N ILE A 332 -45.60 -13.79 -43.70
CA ILE A 332 -45.52 -12.47 -44.33
C ILE A 332 -44.47 -12.44 -45.43
N ARG A 333 -44.59 -11.44 -46.30
CA ARG A 333 -43.53 -11.00 -47.23
C ARG A 333 -43.14 -9.57 -46.89
N LEU A 334 -41.84 -9.29 -46.90
CA LEU A 334 -41.29 -7.94 -46.66
C LEU A 334 -40.84 -7.35 -47.99
N TYR A 335 -41.46 -6.25 -48.39
CA TYR A 335 -41.17 -5.58 -49.66
C TYR A 335 -40.45 -4.26 -49.43
N HIS A 336 -39.24 -4.14 -49.98
CA HIS A 336 -38.42 -2.94 -49.87
C HIS A 336 -38.94 -1.86 -50.82
N LEU A 337 -39.33 -0.69 -50.28
CA LEU A 337 -40.04 0.33 -51.04
C LEU A 337 -39.18 1.01 -52.13
N GLU A 338 -37.91 1.29 -51.82
CA GLU A 338 -37.03 2.06 -52.71
C GLU A 338 -36.54 1.22 -53.90
N THR A 339 -36.19 -0.05 -53.68
CA THR A 339 -35.68 -0.93 -54.76
C THR A 339 -36.71 -1.89 -55.33
N ARG A 340 -37.93 -1.92 -54.79
CA ARG A 340 -39.04 -2.76 -55.26
C ARG A 340 -38.72 -4.26 -55.24
N LYS A 341 -37.87 -4.70 -54.31
CA LYS A 341 -37.50 -6.11 -54.13
C LYS A 341 -38.05 -6.68 -52.83
N ARG A 342 -38.19 -7.99 -52.75
CA ARG A 342 -38.61 -8.71 -51.54
C ARG A 342 -37.41 -9.18 -50.76
N LEU A 343 -37.53 -9.20 -49.44
CA LEU A 343 -36.59 -9.92 -48.58
C LEU A 343 -36.65 -11.39 -48.96
N HIS A 344 -35.49 -11.98 -49.20
CA HIS A 344 -35.35 -13.31 -49.76
C HIS A 344 -34.20 -14.05 -49.08
N SER A 345 -34.33 -15.37 -48.95
CA SER A 345 -33.27 -16.24 -48.41
C SER A 345 -33.26 -17.55 -49.18
N HIS A 346 -32.07 -18.12 -49.38
CA HIS A 346 -31.90 -19.34 -50.18
C HIS A 346 -30.74 -20.17 -49.64
N ASP A 347 -30.53 -21.39 -50.14
CA ASP A 347 -29.45 -22.27 -49.69
C ASP A 347 -28.10 -21.93 -50.37
N VAL A 348 -27.68 -20.68 -50.21
CA VAL A 348 -26.35 -20.17 -50.60
C VAL A 348 -25.69 -19.64 -49.35
N ARG A 349 -24.39 -19.90 -49.21
CA ARG A 349 -23.63 -19.44 -48.03
C ARG A 349 -23.41 -17.92 -48.08
N PRO A 350 -23.40 -17.25 -46.93
CA PRO A 350 -23.13 -15.82 -46.86
C PRO A 350 -21.69 -15.50 -47.29
N PRO A 351 -21.47 -14.33 -47.91
CA PRO A 351 -20.20 -14.01 -48.58
C PRO A 351 -19.01 -13.81 -47.63
N LEU A 352 -19.25 -13.49 -46.35
CA LEU A 352 -18.18 -13.22 -45.38
C LEU A 352 -18.05 -14.29 -44.31
N SER A 353 -19.15 -14.65 -43.64
CA SER A 353 -19.11 -15.63 -42.54
C SER A 353 -18.83 -17.07 -43.02
N ASP A 354 -19.09 -17.42 -44.29
CA ASP A 354 -18.86 -18.73 -44.94
C ASP A 354 -18.97 -19.96 -44.00
N VAL A 355 -20.11 -20.09 -43.33
CA VAL A 355 -20.43 -21.20 -42.40
C VAL A 355 -21.69 -21.94 -42.84
N ASP A 356 -21.72 -23.26 -42.65
CA ASP A 356 -22.79 -24.16 -43.13
C ASP A 356 -24.17 -23.94 -42.49
N TRP A 357 -24.22 -23.35 -41.29
CA TRP A 357 -25.46 -23.13 -40.56
C TRP A 357 -26.07 -21.75 -40.84
N GLN A 358 -25.43 -20.92 -41.67
CA GLN A 358 -25.96 -19.63 -42.10
C GLN A 358 -26.15 -19.60 -43.62
N ASN A 359 -27.26 -18.99 -44.02
CA ASN A 359 -27.63 -18.77 -45.40
C ASN A 359 -27.60 -17.26 -45.73
N GLU A 360 -27.26 -16.93 -46.96
CA GLU A 360 -27.31 -15.57 -47.51
C GLU A 360 -28.76 -15.04 -47.48
N VAL A 361 -28.92 -13.78 -47.08
CA VAL A 361 -30.17 -13.04 -47.17
C VAL A 361 -29.99 -11.91 -48.16
N SER A 362 -30.91 -11.77 -49.09
CA SER A 362 -30.80 -10.87 -50.23
C SER A 362 -32.13 -10.19 -50.55
N GLY A 363 -32.07 -9.20 -51.44
CA GLY A 363 -33.24 -8.61 -52.08
C GLY A 363 -33.45 -9.21 -53.47
N TYR A 364 -34.58 -9.88 -53.68
CA TYR A 364 -34.89 -10.54 -54.95
C TYR A 364 -36.27 -10.13 -55.52
N GLY A 365 -36.43 -10.33 -56.83
CA GLY A 365 -37.62 -9.95 -57.58
C GLY A 365 -37.46 -8.69 -58.43
N HIS A 366 -38.48 -8.44 -59.23
CA HIS A 366 -38.62 -7.29 -60.12
C HIS A 366 -40.10 -6.89 -60.20
N GLU A 367 -40.37 -5.71 -60.75
CA GLU A 367 -41.74 -5.22 -60.93
C GLU A 367 -42.55 -6.16 -61.85
N GLY A 368 -43.73 -6.59 -61.40
CA GLY A 368 -44.56 -7.60 -62.10
C GLY A 368 -44.24 -9.06 -61.74
N PHE A 369 -43.18 -9.34 -60.98
CA PHE A 369 -42.92 -10.68 -60.45
C PHE A 369 -43.76 -10.93 -59.18
N PRO A 370 -44.61 -11.98 -59.13
CA PRO A 370 -45.47 -12.24 -57.97
C PRO A 370 -44.70 -12.60 -56.70
N GLY A 371 -43.43 -13.04 -56.83
CA GLY A 371 -42.63 -13.59 -55.74
C GLY A 371 -42.53 -15.11 -55.85
N ASP A 372 -41.66 -15.71 -55.05
CA ASP A 372 -41.54 -17.17 -54.92
C ASP A 372 -41.68 -17.63 -53.46
N TYR A 373 -41.48 -18.93 -53.23
CA TYR A 373 -41.61 -19.54 -51.90
C TYR A 373 -40.51 -19.12 -50.92
N ASN A 374 -39.37 -18.61 -51.43
CA ASN A 374 -38.22 -18.17 -50.65
C ASN A 374 -38.36 -16.70 -50.16
N ASP A 375 -39.46 -16.05 -50.49
CA ASP A 375 -39.82 -14.72 -49.97
C ASP A 375 -40.67 -14.80 -48.69
N PHE A 376 -41.06 -16.03 -48.26
CA PHE A 376 -41.95 -16.24 -47.13
C PHE A 376 -41.22 -16.30 -45.79
N PHE A 377 -41.62 -15.42 -44.87
CA PHE A 377 -41.13 -15.39 -43.49
C PHE A 377 -42.28 -15.53 -42.51
N ARG A 378 -42.22 -16.55 -41.64
CA ARG A 378 -43.16 -16.73 -40.54
C ARG A 378 -42.70 -15.92 -39.33
N ILE A 379 -43.61 -15.13 -38.77
CA ILE A 379 -43.36 -14.42 -37.51
C ILE A 379 -43.54 -15.36 -36.34
N GLU A 380 -42.55 -15.39 -35.45
CA GLU A 380 -42.59 -16.13 -34.18
C GLU A 380 -42.39 -15.13 -33.03
N ILE A 381 -43.44 -14.86 -32.25
CA ILE A 381 -43.40 -13.85 -31.18
C ILE A 381 -42.73 -14.42 -29.92
N ASP A 382 -41.73 -13.69 -29.39
CA ASP A 382 -41.14 -13.99 -28.09
C ASP A 382 -42.00 -13.44 -26.96
N LYS A 383 -42.92 -14.27 -26.47
CA LYS A 383 -43.87 -13.94 -25.41
C LYS A 383 -43.21 -13.51 -24.10
N SER A 384 -41.95 -13.91 -23.86
CA SER A 384 -41.23 -13.59 -22.62
C SER A 384 -40.68 -12.15 -22.61
N ARG A 385 -40.37 -11.61 -23.80
CA ARG A 385 -39.77 -10.28 -23.97
C ARG A 385 -40.75 -9.22 -24.46
N SER A 386 -41.91 -9.64 -25.01
CA SER A 386 -43.02 -8.74 -25.37
C SER A 386 -43.74 -8.19 -24.13
N TYR A 387 -44.17 -6.93 -24.18
CA TYR A 387 -44.61 -6.19 -22.98
C TYR A 387 -46.07 -6.38 -22.58
N THR A 388 -47.01 -6.25 -23.51
CA THR A 388 -48.47 -6.30 -23.29
C THR A 388 -49.04 -7.63 -23.73
N ASP A 389 -50.19 -8.04 -23.20
CA ASP A 389 -50.81 -9.31 -23.61
C ASP A 389 -51.22 -9.31 -25.09
N GLU A 390 -51.57 -8.14 -25.65
CA GLU A 390 -51.80 -7.96 -27.08
C GLU A 390 -50.52 -8.09 -27.92
N SER A 391 -49.37 -7.60 -27.42
CA SER A 391 -48.06 -7.80 -28.06
C SER A 391 -47.53 -9.24 -27.97
N LYS A 392 -48.13 -10.08 -27.13
CA LYS A 392 -47.82 -11.52 -27.05
C LYS A 392 -48.67 -12.36 -28.01
N SER A 393 -49.78 -11.81 -28.50
CA SER A 393 -50.68 -12.49 -29.44
C SER A 393 -50.58 -11.95 -30.87
N SER A 394 -50.25 -10.68 -31.05
CA SER A 394 -50.17 -10.00 -32.34
C SER A 394 -49.04 -8.98 -32.39
N VAL A 395 -48.55 -8.68 -33.59
CA VAL A 395 -47.43 -7.75 -33.78
C VAL A 395 -47.86 -6.30 -33.54
N ARG A 396 -47.20 -5.70 -32.56
CA ARG A 396 -47.27 -4.28 -32.19
C ARG A 396 -45.89 -3.63 -32.26
N ALA A 397 -45.84 -2.40 -32.78
CA ALA A 397 -44.61 -1.59 -32.83
C ALA A 397 -44.04 -1.36 -31.43
N ILE A 398 -42.71 -1.37 -31.30
CA ILE A 398 -41.90 -1.24 -30.07
C ILE A 398 -42.09 -2.39 -29.06
N GLU A 399 -43.34 -2.78 -28.80
CA GLU A 399 -43.73 -3.69 -27.72
C GLU A 399 -43.49 -5.17 -28.04
N THR A 400 -43.58 -5.57 -29.31
CA THR A 400 -43.43 -6.97 -29.71
C THR A 400 -41.99 -7.26 -30.08
N LYS A 401 -41.38 -8.27 -29.44
CA LYS A 401 -40.10 -8.83 -29.87
C LYS A 401 -40.38 -10.16 -30.57
N PHE A 402 -39.87 -10.35 -31.78
CA PHE A 402 -40.19 -11.52 -32.60
C PHE A 402 -39.01 -11.98 -33.43
N ARG A 403 -39.09 -13.20 -33.96
CA ARG A 403 -38.15 -13.78 -34.92
C ARG A 403 -38.83 -13.88 -36.28
N LEU A 404 -38.05 -13.75 -37.34
CA LEU A 404 -38.51 -13.99 -38.71
C LEU A 404 -37.94 -15.32 -39.18
N ILE A 405 -38.78 -16.35 -39.25
CA ILE A 405 -38.39 -17.70 -39.66
C ILE A 405 -38.64 -17.86 -41.15
N HIS A 406 -37.59 -18.02 -41.93
CA HIS A 406 -37.71 -18.31 -43.34
C HIS A 406 -38.40 -19.66 -43.55
N VAL A 407 -39.52 -19.68 -44.28
CA VAL A 407 -40.39 -20.86 -44.35
C VAL A 407 -39.74 -22.01 -45.11
N ALA A 408 -39.01 -21.73 -46.19
CA ALA A 408 -38.45 -22.78 -47.05
C ALA A 408 -37.31 -23.57 -46.39
N THR A 409 -36.44 -22.89 -45.64
CA THR A 409 -35.26 -23.52 -45.03
C THR A 409 -35.37 -23.68 -43.51
N GLY A 410 -36.36 -23.06 -42.87
CA GLY A 410 -36.56 -23.07 -41.42
C GLY A 410 -35.56 -22.24 -40.61
N CYS A 411 -34.63 -21.54 -41.26
CA CYS A 411 -33.67 -20.67 -40.57
C CYS A 411 -34.31 -19.37 -40.07
N ALA A 412 -33.73 -18.78 -39.03
CA ALA A 412 -34.17 -17.48 -38.51
C ALA A 412 -33.32 -16.35 -39.06
N LEU A 413 -33.95 -15.23 -39.45
CA LEU A 413 -33.25 -14.00 -39.80
C LEU A 413 -32.35 -13.58 -38.64
N PHE A 414 -31.07 -13.37 -38.93
CA PHE A 414 -30.00 -13.32 -37.95
C PHE A 414 -29.00 -12.24 -38.31
N SER A 415 -28.49 -11.54 -37.30
CA SER A 415 -27.35 -10.62 -37.49
C SER A 415 -26.39 -10.73 -36.32
N ASN A 416 -25.11 -10.55 -36.62
CA ASN A 416 -24.00 -10.53 -35.66
C ASN A 416 -23.21 -9.23 -35.84
N ASN A 417 -22.26 -8.94 -34.95
CA ASN A 417 -21.46 -7.72 -35.03
C ASN A 417 -20.29 -7.87 -36.03
N ILE A 418 -20.56 -8.37 -37.23
CA ILE A 418 -19.59 -8.52 -38.32
C ILE A 418 -19.85 -7.45 -39.37
N TYR A 419 -18.84 -6.60 -39.59
CA TYR A 419 -18.90 -5.52 -40.56
C TYR A 419 -18.46 -6.01 -41.95
N LEU A 420 -19.25 -5.68 -42.95
CA LEU A 420 -18.95 -5.92 -44.35
C LEU A 420 -17.78 -5.02 -44.80
N PRO A 421 -16.92 -5.48 -45.72
CA PRO A 421 -15.85 -4.67 -46.31
C PRO A 421 -16.36 -3.46 -47.12
N GLU A 422 -15.46 -2.75 -47.80
CA GLU A 422 -15.79 -1.55 -48.60
C GLU A 422 -16.93 -1.78 -49.61
N TRP A 423 -17.07 -2.98 -50.19
CA TRP A 423 -18.16 -3.29 -51.12
C TRP A 423 -19.56 -3.33 -50.48
N GLY A 424 -19.63 -3.44 -49.15
CA GLY A 424 -20.86 -3.38 -48.35
C GLY A 424 -20.91 -2.13 -47.47
N HIS A 425 -20.17 -1.07 -47.84
CA HIS A 425 -20.15 0.25 -47.21
C HIS A 425 -19.84 0.25 -45.70
N GLY A 426 -19.16 -0.78 -45.17
CA GLY A 426 -18.95 -0.90 -43.73
C GLY A 426 -20.25 -1.10 -42.93
N GLN A 427 -21.31 -1.58 -43.57
CA GLN A 427 -22.56 -1.98 -42.91
C GLN A 427 -22.40 -3.37 -42.28
N ILE A 428 -23.40 -3.84 -41.54
CA ILE A 428 -23.30 -5.11 -40.81
C ILE A 428 -24.01 -6.24 -41.58
N GLU A 429 -23.46 -7.45 -41.49
CA GLU A 429 -23.99 -8.63 -42.18
C GLU A 429 -25.36 -9.06 -41.63
N VAL A 430 -26.29 -9.39 -42.54
CA VAL A 430 -27.56 -10.04 -42.24
C VAL A 430 -27.60 -11.39 -42.95
N THR A 431 -27.96 -12.43 -42.22
CA THR A 431 -27.98 -13.82 -42.69
C THR A 431 -29.25 -14.51 -42.19
N CYS A 432 -29.43 -15.77 -42.58
CA CYS A 432 -30.49 -16.62 -42.06
C CYS A 432 -29.87 -17.85 -41.41
N ALA A 433 -29.92 -17.94 -40.08
CA ALA A 433 -29.23 -18.95 -39.29
C ALA A 433 -30.15 -20.11 -38.92
N LYS A 434 -29.73 -21.35 -39.18
CA LYS A 434 -30.39 -22.58 -38.71
C LYS A 434 -30.14 -22.77 -37.20
N ASP A 435 -28.87 -22.67 -36.79
CA ASP A 435 -28.42 -22.86 -35.39
C ASP A 435 -27.64 -21.64 -34.85
N GLY A 436 -28.36 -20.57 -34.53
CA GLY A 436 -27.77 -19.31 -34.03
C GLY A 436 -28.05 -19.02 -32.55
N ILE A 437 -27.29 -18.10 -31.96
CA ILE A 437 -27.61 -17.52 -30.64
C ILE A 437 -29.00 -16.89 -30.73
N TYR A 438 -29.95 -17.39 -29.94
CA TYR A 438 -31.35 -16.96 -29.98
C TYR A 438 -31.53 -15.43 -29.95
N GLN A 439 -30.75 -14.74 -29.12
CA GLN A 439 -30.82 -13.27 -28.95
C GLN A 439 -30.47 -12.49 -30.23
N ASN A 440 -29.62 -13.03 -31.10
CA ASN A 440 -29.21 -12.43 -32.37
C ASN A 440 -30.21 -12.69 -33.52
N SER A 441 -31.32 -13.39 -33.22
CA SER A 441 -32.42 -13.60 -34.17
C SER A 441 -33.67 -12.79 -33.82
N LEU A 442 -33.60 -11.96 -32.78
CA LEU A 442 -34.71 -11.15 -32.30
C LEU A 442 -34.74 -9.79 -32.97
N TRP A 443 -35.92 -9.42 -33.44
CA TRP A 443 -36.23 -8.18 -34.13
C TRP A 443 -37.47 -7.53 -33.51
N TYR A 444 -37.67 -6.26 -33.80
CA TYR A 444 -38.91 -5.57 -33.49
C TYR A 444 -39.16 -4.43 -34.48
N ILE A 445 -40.40 -3.99 -34.59
CA ILE A 445 -40.78 -2.86 -35.45
C ILE A 445 -40.61 -1.57 -34.66
N GLU A 446 -39.82 -0.61 -35.16
CA GLU A 446 -39.62 0.69 -34.50
C GLU A 446 -40.63 1.72 -34.99
N ASP A 447 -40.63 2.03 -36.29
CA ASP A 447 -41.65 2.89 -36.90
C ASP A 447 -42.71 2.05 -37.59
N ASN A 448 -43.95 2.52 -37.49
CA ASN A 448 -45.10 1.99 -38.22
C ASN A 448 -45.86 3.18 -38.78
N ASN A 449 -46.02 3.23 -40.10
CA ASN A 449 -46.82 4.23 -40.76
C ASN A 449 -47.85 3.56 -41.67
N TYR A 450 -49.08 4.06 -41.60
CA TYR A 450 -50.18 3.59 -42.41
C TYR A 450 -50.93 4.78 -43.00
N ASN A 451 -51.22 4.72 -44.30
CA ASN A 451 -51.61 5.87 -45.11
C ASN A 451 -53.10 6.26 -45.02
N ASN A 452 -53.80 5.86 -43.94
CA ASN A 452 -55.23 6.15 -43.76
C ASN A 452 -55.46 7.03 -42.52
N SER A 453 -55.79 8.29 -42.75
CA SER A 453 -55.97 9.33 -41.73
C SER A 453 -57.30 9.25 -40.97
N SER A 454 -58.16 8.28 -41.30
CA SER A 454 -59.52 8.16 -40.75
C SER A 454 -59.63 7.32 -39.47
N VAL A 455 -58.58 6.61 -39.05
CA VAL A 455 -58.59 5.73 -37.86
C VAL A 455 -57.72 6.30 -36.74
N ASN A 456 -58.32 6.55 -35.57
CA ASN A 456 -57.58 6.94 -34.37
C ASN A 456 -56.91 5.71 -33.74
N ILE A 457 -55.68 5.42 -34.15
CA ILE A 457 -54.89 4.28 -33.68
C ILE A 457 -54.14 4.66 -32.39
N GLU A 458 -54.13 3.76 -31.41
CA GLU A 458 -53.31 3.90 -30.20
C GLU A 458 -51.84 4.11 -30.58
N LYS A 459 -51.17 5.07 -29.94
CA LYS A 459 -49.75 5.34 -30.18
C LYS A 459 -48.91 4.90 -28.99
N VAL A 460 -47.80 4.24 -29.29
CA VAL A 460 -46.82 3.75 -28.31
C VAL A 460 -45.48 4.46 -28.48
N SER A 461 -44.72 4.50 -27.41
CA SER A 461 -43.36 5.03 -27.37
C SER A 461 -42.49 4.17 -26.46
N TYR A 462 -41.18 4.34 -26.54
CA TYR A 462 -40.24 3.61 -25.68
C TYR A 462 -40.50 3.90 -24.19
N LYS A 463 -40.48 2.84 -23.37
CA LYS A 463 -40.58 2.96 -21.91
C LYS A 463 -39.28 3.54 -21.36
N LYS A 464 -39.40 4.48 -20.42
CA LYS A 464 -38.22 5.03 -19.72
C LYS A 464 -37.62 3.95 -18.82
N ILE A 465 -36.35 3.64 -19.05
CA ILE A 465 -35.60 2.66 -18.24
C ILE A 465 -35.07 3.27 -16.94
N SER A 466 -34.92 2.41 -15.93
CA SER A 466 -34.37 2.78 -14.63
C SER A 466 -32.89 3.13 -14.71
N PHE A 467 -32.37 3.84 -13.69
CA PHE A 467 -30.94 4.16 -13.59
C PHE A 467 -30.06 2.91 -13.62
N PHE A 468 -30.43 1.83 -12.92
CA PHE A 468 -29.60 0.62 -12.87
C PHE A 468 -29.55 -0.10 -14.22
N GLN A 469 -30.63 -0.09 -15.01
CA GLN A 469 -30.60 -0.63 -16.37
C GLN A 469 -29.60 0.15 -17.25
N LYS A 470 -29.68 1.50 -17.23
CA LYS A 470 -28.70 2.37 -17.91
C LYS A 470 -27.27 2.12 -17.44
N PHE A 471 -27.10 1.94 -16.14
CA PHE A 471 -25.80 1.68 -15.52
C PHE A 471 -25.20 0.37 -16.03
N PHE A 472 -25.95 -0.74 -16.03
CA PHE A 472 -25.45 -2.04 -16.50
C PHE A 472 -25.19 -2.06 -18.01
N GLU A 473 -26.06 -1.42 -18.80
CA GLU A 473 -25.85 -1.28 -20.24
C GLU A 473 -24.57 -0.51 -20.54
N LEU A 474 -24.35 0.63 -19.88
CA LEU A 474 -23.12 1.40 -20.01
C LEU A 474 -21.88 0.59 -19.62
N HIS A 475 -21.95 -0.20 -18.54
CA HIS A 475 -20.83 -1.07 -18.14
C HIS A 475 -20.53 -2.18 -19.13
N THR A 476 -21.55 -2.68 -19.83
CA THR A 476 -21.38 -3.69 -20.89
C THR A 476 -20.58 -3.09 -22.04
N HIS A 477 -20.93 -1.88 -22.49
CA HIS A 477 -20.15 -1.16 -23.50
C HIS A 477 -18.72 -0.83 -23.03
N MET A 478 -18.56 -0.36 -21.78
CA MET A 478 -17.23 -0.10 -21.21
C MET A 478 -16.36 -1.36 -21.15
N TRP A 479 -16.97 -2.52 -20.88
CA TRP A 479 -16.29 -3.81 -20.85
C TRP A 479 -15.84 -4.23 -22.24
N GLU A 480 -16.74 -4.15 -23.22
CA GLU A 480 -16.45 -4.44 -24.63
C GLU A 480 -15.32 -3.56 -25.17
N GLU A 481 -15.34 -2.25 -24.92
CA GLU A 481 -14.27 -1.35 -25.34
C GLU A 481 -12.91 -1.69 -24.71
N ASN A 482 -12.90 -2.08 -23.43
CA ASN A 482 -11.67 -2.38 -22.70
C ASN A 482 -11.07 -3.73 -23.08
N PHE A 483 -11.88 -4.76 -23.30
CA PHE A 483 -11.41 -6.14 -23.41
C PHE A 483 -11.50 -6.72 -24.83
N ASN A 484 -12.17 -6.06 -25.78
CA ASN A 484 -12.13 -6.48 -27.19
C ASN A 484 -10.69 -6.35 -27.74
N PRO A 485 -10.07 -7.45 -28.23
CA PRO A 485 -8.72 -7.45 -28.80
C PRO A 485 -8.55 -6.53 -30.02
N GLU A 486 -9.61 -6.34 -30.81
CA GLU A 486 -9.58 -5.49 -32.01
C GLU A 486 -9.29 -4.02 -31.67
N ASN A 487 -9.71 -3.56 -30.50
CA ASN A 487 -9.47 -2.21 -29.98
C ASN A 487 -8.05 -2.02 -29.40
N SER A 488 -7.07 -2.80 -29.86
CA SER A 488 -5.69 -2.71 -29.38
C SER A 488 -4.98 -1.45 -29.86
N TYR A 489 -4.09 -0.91 -29.02
CA TYR A 489 -3.31 0.26 -29.42
C TYR A 489 -2.22 -0.14 -30.43
N ASN A 490 -2.08 0.62 -31.52
CA ASN A 490 -0.98 0.46 -32.48
C ASN A 490 0.41 0.56 -31.81
N ALA A 491 0.52 1.37 -30.75
CA ALA A 491 1.73 1.51 -29.94
C ALA A 491 1.78 0.55 -28.72
N GLY A 492 0.83 -0.38 -28.61
CA GLY A 492 0.71 -1.34 -27.52
C GLY A 492 1.85 -2.36 -27.52
N SER A 493 2.25 -2.81 -26.33
CA SER A 493 3.34 -3.76 -26.14
C SER A 493 3.00 -4.80 -25.07
N HIS A 494 3.66 -5.96 -25.13
CA HIS A 494 3.44 -7.04 -24.18
C HIS A 494 3.97 -6.67 -22.78
N PRO A 495 3.31 -7.04 -21.67
CA PRO A 495 3.71 -6.66 -20.31
C PRO A 495 5.16 -6.98 -19.93
N LEU A 496 5.70 -8.11 -20.40
CA LEU A 496 7.11 -8.47 -20.19
C LEU A 496 8.11 -7.44 -20.73
N SER A 497 7.74 -6.70 -21.78
CA SER A 497 8.59 -5.65 -22.35
C SER A 497 8.70 -4.42 -21.44
N TRP A 498 7.72 -4.21 -20.56
CA TRP A 498 7.66 -3.06 -19.65
C TRP A 498 8.72 -3.15 -18.55
N LEU A 499 9.01 -4.36 -18.04
CA LEU A 499 10.02 -4.56 -16.99
C LEU A 499 11.41 -4.09 -17.42
N PHE A 500 11.76 -4.27 -18.69
CA PHE A 500 13.09 -3.96 -19.22
C PHE A 500 13.13 -2.67 -20.06
N LEU A 501 12.06 -1.86 -20.06
CA LEU A 501 11.95 -0.63 -20.84
C LEU A 501 12.39 -0.80 -22.31
N ARG A 502 12.03 -1.92 -22.96
CA ARG A 502 12.52 -2.24 -24.31
C ARG A 502 12.08 -1.22 -25.37
N ARG A 503 10.92 -0.59 -25.17
CA ARG A 503 10.32 0.40 -26.08
C ARG A 503 9.47 1.39 -25.29
N GLY A 504 9.65 2.68 -25.53
CA GLY A 504 8.76 3.76 -25.07
C GLY A 504 7.73 4.17 -26.12
N ILE A 505 6.98 5.23 -25.83
CA ILE A 505 5.85 5.69 -26.67
C ILE A 505 6.06 7.15 -27.10
N HIS A 506 5.87 7.44 -28.38
CA HIS A 506 5.84 8.83 -28.86
C HIS A 506 4.48 9.47 -28.52
N PHE A 507 4.52 10.53 -27.71
CA PHE A 507 3.33 11.26 -27.29
C PHE A 507 3.05 12.45 -28.21
N TRP A 508 4.11 13.07 -28.75
CA TRP A 508 4.00 14.20 -29.67
C TRP A 508 5.30 14.34 -30.48
N ILE A 509 5.19 14.71 -31.75
CA ILE A 509 6.32 14.94 -32.65
C ILE A 509 5.98 16.16 -33.52
N LYS A 510 6.86 17.17 -33.56
CA LYS A 510 6.73 18.32 -34.47
C LYS A 510 8.10 18.85 -34.89
N LYS A 511 8.40 18.76 -36.20
CA LYS A 511 9.63 19.23 -36.86
C LYS A 511 10.95 18.81 -36.18
N LYS A 512 11.37 19.49 -35.11
CA LYS A 512 12.62 19.24 -34.38
C LYS A 512 12.42 18.81 -32.92
N ASP A 513 11.20 18.87 -32.40
CA ASP A 513 10.89 18.53 -31.01
C ASP A 513 10.00 17.30 -30.93
N GLN A 514 10.22 16.50 -29.91
CA GLN A 514 9.39 15.35 -29.60
C GLN A 514 9.22 15.16 -28.09
N ILE A 515 8.07 14.62 -27.70
CA ILE A 515 7.83 14.12 -26.35
C ILE A 515 7.78 12.61 -26.44
N TYR A 516 8.75 11.97 -25.80
CA TYR A 516 8.86 10.52 -25.72
C TYR A 516 8.61 10.07 -24.29
N PHE A 517 7.64 9.18 -24.11
CA PHE A 517 7.31 8.58 -22.83
C PHE A 517 8.21 7.36 -22.61
N LEU A 518 9.17 7.52 -21.71
CA LEU A 518 10.10 6.49 -21.26
C LEU A 518 10.45 6.73 -19.79
N GLY A 519 10.43 5.68 -18.98
CA GLY A 519 10.88 5.74 -17.59
C GLY A 519 12.38 6.03 -17.48
N ASN A 520 12.82 6.45 -16.30
CA ASN A 520 14.24 6.61 -16.00
C ASN A 520 14.89 5.22 -15.93
N PRO A 521 15.75 4.83 -16.89
CA PRO A 521 16.24 3.44 -16.98
C PRO A 521 17.00 2.99 -15.73
N LEU A 522 17.71 3.91 -15.07
CA LEU A 522 18.47 3.61 -13.86
C LEU A 522 17.52 3.29 -12.70
N ILE A 523 16.52 4.14 -12.45
CA ILE A 523 15.56 3.92 -11.36
C ILE A 523 14.72 2.67 -11.65
N TRP A 524 14.31 2.51 -12.91
CA TRP A 524 13.47 1.40 -13.35
C TRP A 524 14.14 0.02 -13.25
N LEU A 525 15.37 -0.10 -13.74
CA LEU A 525 16.09 -1.36 -13.66
C LEU A 525 16.50 -1.67 -12.21
N LEU A 526 16.86 -0.65 -11.42
CA LEU A 526 17.17 -0.84 -10.00
C LEU A 526 15.98 -1.42 -9.22
N THR A 527 14.75 -0.95 -9.46
CA THR A 527 13.58 -1.50 -8.78
C THR A 527 13.29 -2.95 -9.20
N VAL A 528 13.50 -3.30 -10.47
CA VAL A 528 13.32 -4.68 -10.98
C VAL A 528 14.35 -5.62 -10.38
N VAL A 529 15.64 -5.23 -10.38
CA VAL A 529 16.70 -5.98 -9.71
C VAL A 529 16.38 -6.15 -8.24
N PHE A 530 15.86 -5.12 -7.59
CA PHE A 530 15.52 -5.17 -6.17
C PHE A 530 14.40 -6.17 -5.85
N VAL A 531 13.34 -6.20 -6.65
CA VAL A 531 12.27 -7.22 -6.53
C VAL A 531 12.85 -8.63 -6.68
N GLY A 532 13.73 -8.84 -7.66
CA GLY A 532 14.41 -10.12 -7.88
C GLY A 532 15.28 -10.55 -6.68
N VAL A 533 16.12 -9.64 -6.18
CA VAL A 533 16.99 -9.89 -5.01
C VAL A 533 16.17 -10.20 -3.77
N TYR A 534 15.09 -9.45 -3.51
CA TYR A 534 14.21 -9.73 -2.38
C TYR A 534 13.50 -11.09 -2.53
N GLY A 535 13.03 -11.43 -3.73
CA GLY A 535 12.43 -12.74 -4.01
C GLY A 535 13.39 -13.89 -3.74
N VAL A 536 14.62 -13.83 -4.25
CA VAL A 536 15.67 -14.83 -4.00
C VAL A 536 16.00 -14.92 -2.51
N PHE A 537 16.17 -13.77 -1.85
CA PHE A 537 16.40 -13.73 -0.41
C PHE A 537 15.24 -14.38 0.38
N LYS A 538 13.99 -14.14 0.00
CA LYS A 538 12.83 -14.74 0.67
C LYS A 538 12.72 -16.24 0.47
N VAL A 539 12.97 -16.72 -0.75
CA VAL A 539 13.04 -18.17 -1.02
C VAL A 539 14.13 -18.81 -0.16
N PHE A 540 15.30 -18.18 -0.07
CA PHE A 540 16.38 -18.66 0.79
C PHE A 540 15.99 -18.72 2.27
N VAL A 541 15.36 -17.66 2.81
CA VAL A 541 14.90 -17.64 4.22
C VAL A 541 13.88 -18.74 4.48
N VAL A 542 12.87 -18.90 3.63
CA VAL A 542 11.84 -19.94 3.79
C VAL A 542 12.45 -21.34 3.72
N LEU A 543 13.36 -21.60 2.78
CA LEU A 543 14.05 -22.89 2.68
C LEU A 543 14.97 -23.15 3.90
N SER A 544 15.61 -22.11 4.43
CA SER A 544 16.42 -22.20 5.65
C SER A 544 15.56 -22.55 6.87
N GLU A 545 14.39 -21.93 7.00
CA GLU A 545 13.44 -22.22 8.08
C GLU A 545 12.88 -23.64 7.97
N GLN A 546 12.50 -24.08 6.76
CA GLN A 546 12.05 -25.47 6.52
C GLN A 546 13.13 -26.51 6.82
N ARG A 547 14.41 -26.16 6.71
CA ARG A 547 15.55 -27.00 7.09
C ARG A 547 15.87 -27.01 8.59
N GLY A 548 15.11 -26.27 9.41
CA GLY A 548 15.29 -26.24 10.86
C GLY A 548 16.34 -25.24 11.35
N TYR A 549 16.84 -24.33 10.50
CA TYR A 549 17.64 -23.20 11.00
C TYR A 549 16.73 -22.20 11.74
N PRO A 550 17.21 -21.60 12.85
CA PRO A 550 16.40 -20.66 13.62
C PRO A 550 15.99 -19.47 12.75
N SER A 551 14.69 -19.21 12.69
CA SER A 551 14.11 -18.08 11.97
C SER A 551 14.70 -16.76 12.48
N TYR A 552 14.81 -15.76 11.60
CA TYR A 552 15.27 -14.42 11.94
C TYR A 552 14.27 -13.73 12.87
N ASN A 553 14.34 -13.99 14.17
CA ASN A 553 13.43 -13.43 15.18
C ASN A 553 13.79 -11.99 15.60
N ASP A 554 14.44 -11.23 14.71
CA ASP A 554 14.68 -9.81 14.92
C ASP A 554 13.39 -9.05 14.60
N LYS A 555 12.79 -8.41 15.61
CA LYS A 555 11.57 -7.58 15.46
C LYS A 555 11.71 -6.52 14.36
N VAL A 556 12.94 -6.05 14.10
CA VAL A 556 13.22 -5.09 13.02
C VAL A 556 13.11 -5.77 11.66
N TYR A 557 13.65 -6.98 11.53
CA TYR A 557 13.57 -7.77 10.30
C TYR A 557 12.11 -8.10 9.97
N LEU A 558 11.37 -8.72 10.89
CA LEU A 558 9.98 -9.14 10.68
C LEU A 558 9.09 -7.96 10.25
N ARG A 559 9.32 -6.78 10.82
CA ARG A 559 8.60 -5.55 10.47
C ARG A 559 8.90 -5.10 9.04
N TYR A 560 10.18 -5.00 8.67
CA TYR A 560 10.52 -4.57 7.31
C TYR A 560 10.08 -5.60 6.28
N ASP A 561 10.20 -6.87 6.61
CA ASP A 561 9.74 -7.95 5.78
C ASP A 561 8.23 -7.87 5.50
N TYR A 562 7.42 -7.65 6.53
CA TYR A 562 5.98 -7.38 6.37
C TYR A 562 5.72 -6.17 5.45
N PHE A 563 6.42 -5.05 5.66
CA PHE A 563 6.21 -3.85 4.86
C PHE A 563 6.65 -3.98 3.39
N ILE A 564 7.74 -4.70 3.14
CA ILE A 564 8.23 -5.00 1.78
C ILE A 564 7.28 -5.99 1.11
N GLY A 565 6.90 -7.08 1.78
CA GLY A 565 5.97 -8.09 1.26
C GLY A 565 4.60 -7.49 0.91
N THR A 566 4.03 -6.65 1.78
CA THR A 566 2.76 -5.97 1.48
C THR A 566 2.87 -5.00 0.31
N SER A 567 4.03 -4.34 0.09
CA SER A 567 4.26 -3.50 -1.09
C SER A 567 4.50 -4.32 -2.37
N LEU A 568 5.11 -5.50 -2.26
CA LEU A 568 5.28 -6.45 -3.35
C LEU A 568 3.94 -6.97 -3.86
N PHE A 569 2.98 -7.28 -2.97
CA PHE A 569 1.62 -7.62 -3.39
C PHE A 569 0.99 -6.50 -4.21
N GLY A 570 1.23 -5.23 -3.84
CA GLY A 570 0.78 -4.08 -4.62
C GLY A 570 1.35 -4.08 -6.03
N TRP A 571 2.63 -4.39 -6.19
CA TRP A 571 3.25 -4.55 -7.52
C TRP A 571 2.64 -5.72 -8.30
N ILE A 572 2.45 -6.88 -7.66
CA ILE A 572 1.85 -8.08 -8.30
C ILE A 572 0.45 -7.77 -8.82
N PHE A 573 -0.45 -7.21 -8.00
CA PHE A 573 -1.83 -6.91 -8.42
C PHE A 573 -1.90 -5.90 -9.57
N HIS A 574 -0.96 -4.95 -9.67
CA HIS A 574 -0.97 -3.95 -10.73
C HIS A 574 -0.19 -4.38 -11.98
N TYR A 575 0.56 -5.48 -11.94
CA TYR A 575 1.35 -5.96 -13.08
C TYR A 575 0.82 -7.27 -13.66
N PHE A 576 0.57 -8.26 -12.79
CA PHE A 576 0.27 -9.63 -13.18
C PHE A 576 -1.04 -9.80 -13.98
N PRO A 577 -2.15 -9.10 -13.66
CA PRO A 577 -3.39 -9.25 -14.43
C PRO A 577 -3.25 -8.94 -15.92
N TYR A 578 -2.40 -7.97 -16.28
CA TYR A 578 -2.17 -7.60 -17.68
C TYR A 578 -1.54 -8.72 -18.51
N TYR A 579 -0.87 -9.69 -17.87
CA TYR A 579 -0.27 -10.84 -18.56
C TYR A 579 -1.32 -11.77 -19.18
N PHE A 580 -2.51 -11.86 -18.56
CA PHE A 580 -3.60 -12.74 -19.02
C PHE A 580 -4.58 -12.04 -19.96
N MET A 581 -4.48 -10.72 -20.10
CA MET A 581 -5.36 -9.97 -20.98
C MET A 581 -4.86 -10.08 -22.43
N GLN A 582 -5.76 -10.47 -23.35
CA GLN A 582 -5.42 -10.68 -24.76
C GLN A 582 -5.09 -9.37 -25.50
N LYS A 583 -5.62 -8.23 -25.03
CA LYS A 583 -5.39 -6.90 -25.62
C LYS A 583 -3.97 -6.39 -25.35
N ARG A 584 -3.36 -5.71 -26.33
CA ARG A 584 -2.07 -5.02 -26.15
C ARG A 584 -2.25 -3.65 -25.49
N PHE A 585 -1.61 -3.45 -24.34
CA PHE A 585 -1.68 -2.21 -23.55
C PHE A 585 -0.44 -1.32 -23.72
N LEU A 586 -0.58 -0.06 -23.33
CA LEU A 586 0.49 0.94 -23.35
C LEU A 586 1.39 0.82 -22.11
N LEU A 587 2.67 1.18 -22.23
CA LEU A 587 3.66 1.22 -21.13
C LEU A 587 3.18 2.07 -19.92
N SER A 588 2.32 3.06 -20.15
CA SER A 588 1.69 3.87 -19.11
C SER A 588 0.92 3.07 -18.06
N HIS A 589 0.40 1.89 -18.43
CA HIS A 589 -0.36 1.01 -17.52
C HIS A 589 0.52 0.35 -16.44
N TYR A 590 1.84 0.35 -16.61
CA TYR A 590 2.79 -0.19 -15.63
C TYR A 590 3.12 0.78 -14.49
N ILE A 591 2.90 2.09 -14.65
CA ILE A 591 3.33 3.09 -13.65
C ILE A 591 2.72 2.85 -12.25
N PRO A 592 1.43 2.48 -12.12
CA PRO A 592 0.85 2.07 -10.83
C PRO A 592 1.65 0.97 -10.12
N ALA A 593 2.04 -0.09 -10.85
CA ALA A 593 2.87 -1.16 -10.32
C ALA A 593 4.25 -0.63 -9.92
N PHE A 594 4.88 0.15 -10.81
CA PHE A 594 6.17 0.76 -10.57
C PHE A 594 6.20 1.64 -9.30
N GLN A 595 5.14 2.39 -9.03
CA GLN A 595 5.02 3.22 -7.84
C GLN A 595 4.95 2.38 -6.54
N ALA A 596 4.29 1.21 -6.56
CA ALA A 596 4.35 0.25 -5.46
C ALA A 596 5.78 -0.32 -5.31
N GLN A 597 6.44 -0.58 -6.44
CA GLN A 597 7.80 -1.10 -6.52
C GLN A 597 8.86 -0.16 -5.94
N GLN A 598 8.78 1.14 -6.22
CA GLN A 598 9.76 2.13 -5.74
C GLN A 598 9.85 2.22 -4.21
N LYS A 599 8.79 1.84 -3.49
CA LYS A 599 8.77 1.83 -2.02
C LYS A 599 9.61 0.69 -1.42
N LEU A 600 9.97 -0.32 -2.23
CA LEU A 600 10.83 -1.44 -1.84
C LEU A 600 12.31 -1.04 -1.73
N TYR A 601 12.77 -0.07 -2.53
CA TYR A 601 14.18 0.31 -2.68
C TYR A 601 14.82 0.99 -1.45
N PRO A 602 14.17 1.95 -0.75
CA PRO A 602 14.74 2.55 0.46
C PRO A 602 14.79 1.59 1.64
N ALA A 603 14.05 0.48 1.59
CA ALA A 603 13.85 -0.41 2.72
C ALA A 603 15.07 -1.29 3.06
N THR A 604 15.96 -1.47 2.10
CA THR A 604 17.08 -2.40 2.19
C THR A 604 18.44 -1.74 2.20
N ILE A 605 18.56 -0.54 1.62
CA ILE A 605 19.86 0.13 1.47
C ILE A 605 20.34 0.78 2.78
N PHE A 606 19.45 1.00 3.75
CA PHE A 606 19.76 1.75 4.97
C PHE A 606 19.13 1.19 6.25
N THR A 607 18.85 -0.11 6.31
CA THR A 607 18.77 -0.78 7.63
C THR A 607 20.18 -0.82 8.20
N HIS A 608 20.66 0.32 8.71
CA HIS A 608 21.86 0.38 9.53
C HIS A 608 21.58 -0.45 10.78
N LYS A 609 21.94 -1.73 10.70
CA LYS A 609 22.22 -2.57 11.87
C LYS A 609 23.13 -1.76 12.78
N ARG A 610 22.67 -1.56 14.02
CA ARG A 610 23.48 -1.28 15.22
C ARG A 610 23.81 0.19 15.50
N ILE A 611 22.80 0.88 16.01
CA ILE A 611 22.69 0.95 17.48
C ILE A 611 21.36 0.28 17.75
N GLY A 612 21.33 -0.94 18.32
CA GLY A 612 20.08 -1.68 18.52
C GLY A 612 19.10 -0.76 19.24
N CYS A 613 18.06 -0.29 18.58
CA CYS A 613 17.22 0.75 19.15
C CYS A 613 16.33 0.10 20.18
N VAL A 614 16.58 0.38 21.47
CA VAL A 614 15.79 -0.21 22.54
C VAL A 614 14.44 0.52 22.61
N GLU A 615 13.37 -0.25 22.54
CA GLU A 615 11.99 0.22 22.72
C GLU A 615 11.50 -0.30 24.06
N MET A 616 10.89 0.57 24.87
CA MET A 616 10.29 0.13 26.12
C MET A 616 9.02 -0.71 25.85
N PRO A 617 8.71 -1.71 26.68
CA PRO A 617 7.47 -2.46 26.59
C PRO A 617 6.24 -1.57 26.66
N SER A 618 5.22 -1.87 25.86
CA SER A 618 3.95 -1.13 25.81
C SER A 618 3.28 -1.05 27.18
N ASN A 619 3.31 -2.14 27.95
CA ASN A 619 2.75 -2.20 29.31
C ASN A 619 3.43 -1.20 30.24
N LEU A 620 4.77 -1.12 30.21
CA LEU A 620 5.55 -0.18 31.01
C LEU A 620 5.29 1.27 30.57
N VAL A 621 5.21 1.52 29.26
CA VAL A 621 4.85 2.84 28.72
C VAL A 621 3.46 3.26 29.19
N LYS A 622 2.50 2.34 29.20
CA LYS A 622 1.13 2.59 29.69
C LYS A 622 1.12 2.89 31.19
N SER A 623 1.79 2.09 32.02
CA SER A 623 1.88 2.34 33.46
C SER A 623 2.49 3.70 33.79
N VAL A 624 3.53 4.12 33.06
CA VAL A 624 4.11 5.46 33.23
C VAL A 624 3.13 6.54 32.78
N GLN A 625 2.40 6.33 31.69
CA GLN A 625 1.39 7.28 31.22
C GLN A 625 0.22 7.42 32.21
N ASP A 626 -0.24 6.32 32.79
CA ASP A 626 -1.29 6.31 33.81
C ASP A 626 -0.84 7.11 35.05
N ILE A 627 0.43 6.97 35.48
CA ILE A 627 1.03 7.79 36.55
C ILE A 627 1.07 9.29 36.18
N ILE A 628 1.39 9.62 34.93
CA ILE A 628 1.38 11.02 34.45
C ILE A 628 -0.04 11.60 34.58
N GLU A 629 -1.05 10.86 34.12
CA GLU A 629 -2.44 11.30 34.09
C GLU A 629 -3.07 11.38 35.50
N SER A 630 -2.69 10.49 36.42
CA SER A 630 -3.20 10.48 37.80
C SER A 630 -2.59 11.56 38.68
N SER A 631 -1.27 11.78 38.56
CA SER A 631 -0.51 12.50 39.59
C SER A 631 -0.08 13.92 39.18
N TYR A 632 -0.09 14.26 37.89
CA TYR A 632 0.49 15.54 37.45
C TYR A 632 -0.31 16.25 36.34
N LYS A 633 -1.45 16.87 36.72
CA LYS A 633 -2.39 17.54 35.79
C LYS A 633 -2.04 18.98 35.40
N SER A 634 -1.19 19.70 36.15
CA SER A 634 -0.79 21.09 35.82
C SER A 634 0.62 21.42 36.35
N ASN A 635 1.51 21.92 35.48
CA ASN A 635 2.93 22.30 35.70
C ASN A 635 4.04 21.22 35.63
N THR A 636 3.82 20.09 34.92
CA THR A 636 4.89 19.11 34.62
C THR A 636 5.98 19.64 33.70
N HIS A 637 5.60 20.50 32.74
CA HIS A 637 6.48 20.93 31.66
C HIS A 637 7.65 21.81 32.15
N LEU A 638 7.38 22.78 33.02
CA LEU A 638 8.38 23.70 33.60
C LEU A 638 9.39 22.97 34.49
N SER A 639 8.94 21.97 35.25
CA SER A 639 9.77 21.21 36.18
C SER A 639 10.70 20.23 35.46
N VAL A 640 10.21 19.61 34.38
CA VAL A 640 11.02 18.78 33.48
C VAL A 640 12.08 19.62 32.73
N ILE A 641 11.73 20.85 32.33
CA ILE A 641 12.70 21.80 31.76
C ILE A 641 13.76 22.16 32.79
N LYS A 642 13.39 22.43 34.05
CA LYS A 642 14.31 22.77 35.15
C LYS A 642 15.27 21.61 35.47
N MET A 643 14.80 20.36 35.42
CA MET A 643 15.63 19.15 35.58
C MET A 643 16.56 18.87 34.39
N ASN A 644 16.16 19.25 33.17
CA ASN A 644 17.03 19.19 32.00
C ASN A 644 18.07 20.33 31.98
N LEU A 645 17.75 21.50 32.55
CA LEU A 645 18.67 22.66 32.68
C LEU A 645 19.69 22.48 33.81
N SER A 646 19.31 21.85 34.92
CA SER A 646 20.26 21.50 36.00
C SER A 646 21.32 20.49 35.54
N ARG A 647 21.17 19.87 34.37
CA ARG A 647 22.21 19.04 33.72
C ARG A 647 23.46 19.82 33.31
N GLY A 648 23.45 21.15 33.33
CA GLY A 648 24.67 21.98 33.20
C GLY A 648 25.52 22.08 34.48
N PHE A 649 24.94 21.85 35.67
CA PHE A 649 25.60 22.13 36.95
C PHE A 649 25.52 20.95 37.94
N GLN A 650 26.63 20.22 38.02
CA GLN A 650 27.40 19.73 39.21
C GLN A 650 26.75 19.36 40.58
N LYS A 651 25.45 19.50 40.86
CA LYS A 651 24.89 19.17 42.19
C LYS A 651 23.69 18.23 42.11
N VAL A 652 23.88 17.00 42.56
CA VAL A 652 22.77 16.08 42.88
C VAL A 652 22.24 16.47 44.27
N LYS A 653 20.94 16.78 44.37
CA LYS A 653 20.27 16.92 45.68
C LYS A 653 19.87 15.53 46.16
N SER A 654 20.16 15.22 47.43
CA SER A 654 19.82 13.94 48.07
C SER A 654 18.31 13.72 48.22
N ASN A 655 17.54 14.80 48.41
CA ASN A 655 16.09 14.77 48.54
C ASN A 655 15.42 15.40 47.30
N PHE A 656 14.74 14.56 46.51
CA PHE A 656 13.88 15.04 45.44
C PHE A 656 12.51 15.40 46.00
N SER A 657 11.94 16.51 45.54
CA SER A 657 10.50 16.77 45.65
C SER A 657 9.68 15.78 44.83
N GLU A 658 8.40 15.60 45.13
CA GLU A 658 7.49 14.73 44.34
C GLU A 658 7.50 15.06 42.84
N ILE A 659 7.71 16.33 42.50
CA ILE A 659 7.79 16.82 41.12
C ILE A 659 9.11 16.38 40.45
N GLU A 660 10.22 16.41 41.17
CA GLU A 660 11.54 15.96 40.68
C GLU A 660 11.57 14.43 40.49
N GLU A 661 10.88 13.67 41.35
CA GLU A 661 10.74 12.23 41.19
C GLU A 661 9.93 11.84 39.95
N GLY A 662 8.80 12.50 39.71
CA GLY A 662 8.03 12.33 38.47
C GLY A 662 8.87 12.68 37.25
N SER A 663 9.67 13.75 37.33
CA SER A 663 10.57 14.16 36.25
C SER A 663 11.66 13.12 35.96
N TYR A 664 12.22 12.46 36.98
CA TYR A 664 13.12 11.32 36.81
C TYR A 664 12.43 10.16 36.10
N LEU A 665 11.24 9.78 36.55
CA LEU A 665 10.44 8.70 36.00
C LEU A 665 10.13 8.93 34.51
N PHE A 666 9.76 10.14 34.12
CA PHE A 666 9.35 10.43 32.75
C PHE A 666 10.52 10.62 31.80
N CYS A 667 11.64 11.22 32.24
CA CYS A 667 12.73 11.61 31.34
C CYS A 667 13.99 10.75 31.42
N ILE A 668 14.32 10.25 32.61
CA ILE A 668 15.57 9.52 32.89
C ILE A 668 15.34 8.02 32.82
N MET A 669 14.24 7.52 33.39
CA MET A 669 13.91 6.09 33.38
C MET A 669 14.04 5.45 31.99
N PRO A 670 13.53 6.05 30.88
CA PRO A 670 13.68 5.46 29.55
C PRO A 670 15.14 5.34 29.08
N GLN A 671 16.00 6.27 29.49
CA GLN A 671 17.44 6.28 29.16
C GLN A 671 18.18 5.20 29.94
N VAL A 672 17.86 5.07 31.23
CA VAL A 672 18.44 4.05 32.12
C VAL A 672 18.00 2.66 31.69
N TYR A 673 16.71 2.47 31.42
CA TYR A 673 16.15 1.23 30.91
C TYR A 673 16.88 0.80 29.63
N ALA A 674 17.05 1.69 28.65
CA ALA A 674 17.77 1.37 27.43
C ALA A 674 19.23 0.98 27.69
N SER A 675 19.92 1.72 28.56
CA SER A 675 21.33 1.48 28.91
C SER A 675 21.51 0.14 29.63
N LEU A 676 20.66 -0.16 30.61
CA LEU A 676 20.63 -1.44 31.32
C LEU A 676 20.31 -2.61 30.38
N TYR A 677 19.33 -2.45 29.48
CA TYR A 677 18.98 -3.47 28.49
C TYR A 677 20.19 -3.86 27.66
N ASN A 678 20.94 -2.87 27.16
CA ASN A 678 22.17 -3.12 26.41
C ASN A 678 23.24 -3.84 27.25
N VAL A 679 23.47 -3.39 28.47
CA VAL A 679 24.54 -3.93 29.33
C VAL A 679 24.22 -5.35 29.81
N ILE A 680 23.00 -5.59 30.29
CA ILE A 680 22.55 -6.91 30.79
C ILE A 680 22.43 -7.90 29.62
N ASN A 681 21.93 -7.47 28.46
CA ASN A 681 21.90 -8.35 27.28
C ASN A 681 23.30 -8.74 26.82
N LYS A 682 24.26 -7.80 26.82
CA LYS A 682 25.67 -8.11 26.52
C LYS A 682 26.29 -9.06 27.56
N LEU A 683 25.93 -8.91 28.83
CA LEU A 683 26.38 -9.82 29.89
C LEU A 683 25.81 -11.23 29.67
N ARG A 684 24.50 -11.36 29.44
CA ARG A 684 23.83 -12.63 29.13
C ARG A 684 24.45 -13.31 27.92
N LEU A 685 24.64 -12.58 26.82
CA LEU A 685 25.30 -13.11 25.61
C LEU A 685 26.75 -13.53 25.86
N LYS A 686 27.45 -12.86 26.78
CA LYS A 686 28.84 -13.19 27.13
C LYS A 686 28.95 -14.43 28.01
N LEU A 687 28.04 -14.62 28.96
CA LEU A 687 28.03 -15.77 29.88
C LEU A 687 27.28 -16.99 29.30
N GLY A 688 26.55 -16.81 28.20
CA GLY A 688 25.78 -17.86 27.53
C GLY A 688 24.41 -18.09 28.18
N ASP A 689 23.56 -18.86 27.49
CA ASP A 689 22.18 -19.11 27.93
C ASP A 689 22.07 -19.99 29.20
N ASN A 690 23.16 -20.65 29.61
CA ASN A 690 23.22 -21.43 30.84
C ASN A 690 23.29 -20.54 32.10
N TRP A 691 23.71 -19.29 31.98
CA TRP A 691 23.81 -18.38 33.12
C TRP A 691 22.45 -17.75 33.43
N VAL A 692 21.82 -18.20 34.52
CA VAL A 692 20.58 -17.64 35.05
C VAL A 692 20.75 -17.42 36.56
N PRO A 693 20.86 -16.17 37.05
CA PRO A 693 21.03 -15.91 38.48
C PRO A 693 19.73 -16.23 39.24
N GLU A 694 19.84 -16.96 40.35
CA GLU A 694 18.67 -17.37 41.14
C GLU A 694 18.18 -16.24 42.06
N THR A 695 19.11 -15.42 42.56
CA THR A 695 18.83 -14.31 43.46
C THR A 695 19.32 -12.99 42.87
N VAL A 696 18.39 -12.06 42.64
CA VAL A 696 18.68 -10.76 42.02
C VAL A 696 18.31 -9.63 42.96
N LEU A 697 19.22 -8.67 43.14
CA LEU A 697 18.98 -7.42 43.86
C LEU A 697 19.10 -6.24 42.89
N ASP A 698 18.03 -5.48 42.76
CA ASP A 698 18.05 -4.16 42.16
C ASP A 698 18.06 -3.11 43.28
N CYS A 699 19.17 -2.40 43.41
CA CYS A 699 19.34 -1.27 44.32
C CYS A 699 19.55 0.05 43.58
N GLY A 700 19.23 0.09 42.28
CA GLY A 700 19.39 1.28 41.45
C GLY A 700 18.40 2.40 41.77
N GLU A 701 18.73 3.62 41.31
CA GLU A 701 17.85 4.78 41.43
C GLU A 701 16.62 4.61 40.51
N GLY A 702 15.43 4.74 41.08
CA GLY A 702 14.15 4.70 40.35
C GLY A 702 13.29 3.49 40.72
N PRO A 703 12.22 3.22 39.94
CA PRO A 703 11.20 2.26 40.34
C PRO A 703 11.59 0.79 40.06
N GLY A 704 12.83 0.38 40.38
CA GLY A 704 13.34 -0.96 40.11
C GLY A 704 13.52 -1.25 38.61
N ILE A 705 14.24 -0.36 37.90
CA ILE A 705 14.43 -0.43 36.44
C ILE A 705 15.26 -1.66 36.04
N GLY A 706 16.27 -2.00 36.84
CA GLY A 706 17.10 -3.18 36.64
C GLY A 706 16.28 -4.47 36.70
N ALA A 707 15.37 -4.57 37.67
CA ALA A 707 14.46 -5.69 37.80
C ALA A 707 13.50 -5.84 36.60
N LEU A 708 13.04 -4.72 36.00
CA LEU A 708 12.21 -4.75 34.79
C LEU A 708 12.99 -5.30 33.59
N VAL A 709 14.18 -4.76 33.35
CA VAL A 709 15.05 -5.18 32.26
C VAL A 709 15.45 -6.65 32.42
N PHE A 710 15.77 -7.07 33.65
CA PHE A 710 16.11 -8.45 33.96
C PHE A 710 14.95 -9.40 33.63
N GLN A 711 13.73 -9.11 34.11
CA GLN A 711 12.57 -9.95 33.81
C GLN A 711 12.27 -10.07 32.32
N GLU A 712 12.45 -8.98 31.56
CA GLU A 712 12.24 -9.01 30.12
C GLU A 712 13.29 -9.83 29.39
N LEU A 713 14.57 -9.69 29.76
CA LEU A 713 15.65 -10.43 29.14
C LEU A 713 15.66 -11.91 29.57
N PHE A 714 15.10 -12.26 30.72
CA PHE A 714 15.07 -13.63 31.25
C PHE A 714 13.66 -14.25 31.26
N SER A 715 12.72 -13.71 30.45
CA SER A 715 11.32 -14.17 30.44
C SER A 715 11.17 -15.67 30.21
N ASN A 716 11.97 -16.27 29.33
CA ASN A 716 11.93 -17.70 29.02
C ASN A 716 12.49 -18.59 30.14
N SER A 717 13.25 -18.02 31.09
CA SER A 717 13.92 -18.75 32.17
C SER A 717 13.54 -18.21 33.54
N ILE A 718 12.48 -17.39 33.61
CA ILE A 718 12.11 -16.65 34.83
C ILE A 718 11.67 -17.59 35.96
N GLU A 719 11.18 -18.78 35.61
CA GLU A 719 10.78 -19.82 36.56
C GLU A 719 11.95 -20.36 37.40
N LYS A 720 13.18 -20.31 36.85
CA LYS A 720 14.40 -20.72 37.56
C LYS A 720 14.88 -19.68 38.57
N VAL A 721 14.34 -18.46 38.53
CA VAL A 721 14.73 -17.36 39.42
C VAL A 721 13.96 -17.47 40.73
N LYS A 722 14.67 -17.73 41.83
CA LYS A 722 14.10 -17.89 43.18
C LYS A 722 13.53 -16.58 43.71
N SER A 723 14.28 -15.47 43.58
CA SER A 723 13.82 -14.17 44.07
C SER A 723 14.42 -12.98 43.32
N ILE A 724 13.59 -11.98 43.06
CA ILE A 724 13.99 -10.66 42.56
C ILE A 724 13.58 -9.65 43.63
N THR A 725 14.55 -8.92 44.17
CA THR A 725 14.35 -7.94 45.23
C THR A 725 14.67 -6.54 44.71
N VAL A 726 13.76 -5.58 44.90
CA VAL A 726 13.99 -4.16 44.62
C VAL A 726 14.09 -3.40 45.94
N LEU A 727 15.21 -2.74 46.18
CA LEU A 727 15.42 -1.86 47.33
C LEU A 727 15.13 -0.41 46.93
N GLU A 728 13.98 0.13 47.37
CA GLU A 728 13.61 1.53 47.13
C GLU A 728 13.31 2.22 48.47
N PRO A 729 14.28 2.96 49.05
CA PRO A 729 14.12 3.60 50.35
C PRO A 729 13.17 4.80 50.34
N LYS A 730 12.95 5.47 49.19
CA LYS A 730 12.09 6.65 49.10
C LYS A 730 10.63 6.24 49.01
N HIS A 731 9.80 6.72 49.93
CA HIS A 731 8.40 6.32 50.06
C HIS A 731 7.56 6.62 48.81
N THR A 732 7.73 7.79 48.21
CA THR A 732 7.01 8.26 47.02
C THR A 732 7.42 7.48 45.76
N MET A 733 8.72 7.27 45.53
CA MET A 733 9.18 6.40 44.44
C MET A 733 8.70 4.95 44.62
N ARG A 734 8.67 4.44 45.87
CA ARG A 734 8.17 3.09 46.19
C ARG A 734 6.72 2.89 45.79
N LYS A 735 5.86 3.91 45.92
CA LYS A 735 4.47 3.85 45.41
C LYS A 735 4.43 3.59 43.90
N HIS A 736 5.28 4.28 43.14
CA HIS A 736 5.41 4.04 41.70
C HIS A 736 6.02 2.66 41.40
N THR A 737 7.00 2.21 42.19
CA THR A 737 7.57 0.85 42.09
C THR A 737 6.49 -0.22 42.25
N LEU A 738 5.64 -0.12 43.28
CA LEU A 738 4.54 -1.05 43.52
C LEU A 738 3.53 -1.07 42.37
N TYR A 739 3.24 0.09 41.78
CA TYR A 739 2.33 0.19 40.65
C TYR A 739 2.92 -0.42 39.37
N ILE A 740 4.18 -0.10 39.05
CA ILE A 740 4.87 -0.58 37.85
C ILE A 740 5.13 -2.09 37.90
N HIS A 741 5.48 -2.62 39.08
CA HIS A 741 5.75 -4.05 39.28
C HIS A 741 4.51 -4.85 39.71
N LYS A 742 3.30 -4.30 39.61
CA LYS A 742 2.07 -5.00 40.03
C LYS A 742 1.85 -6.36 39.35
N ALA A 743 2.32 -6.50 38.10
CA ALA A 743 2.22 -7.74 37.32
C ALA A 743 3.49 -8.63 37.41
N ASN A 744 4.50 -8.20 38.17
CA ASN A 744 5.83 -8.79 38.17
C ASN A 744 6.10 -9.54 39.50
N LYS A 745 6.84 -10.66 39.44
CA LYS A 745 7.21 -11.44 40.63
C LYS A 745 8.41 -10.80 41.35
N VAL A 746 8.19 -9.66 42.01
CA VAL A 746 9.25 -8.85 42.64
C VAL A 746 8.91 -8.52 44.09
N LYS A 747 9.90 -8.70 44.98
CA LYS A 747 9.82 -8.28 46.39
C LYS A 747 10.36 -6.86 46.53
N ILE A 748 9.51 -5.91 46.90
CA ILE A 748 9.90 -4.51 47.09
C ILE A 748 10.15 -4.25 48.58
N ILE A 749 11.33 -3.75 48.91
CA ILE A 749 11.80 -3.53 50.29
C ILE A 749 12.14 -2.06 50.51
N SER A 750 11.82 -1.55 51.69
CA SER A 750 12.08 -0.18 52.12
C SER A 750 13.39 0.02 52.86
N ASP A 751 13.78 -0.96 53.68
CA ASP A 751 14.88 -0.86 54.62
C ASP A 751 15.98 -1.85 54.27
N SER A 752 17.21 -1.33 54.21
CA SER A 752 18.44 -2.11 54.05
C SER A 752 18.67 -3.15 55.16
N SER A 753 18.07 -2.97 56.35
CA SER A 753 18.15 -3.93 57.45
C SER A 753 17.60 -5.31 57.07
N SER A 754 16.52 -5.34 56.28
CA SER A 754 15.82 -6.56 55.86
C SER A 754 16.67 -7.44 54.93
N ILE A 755 17.69 -6.86 54.30
CA ILE A 755 18.62 -7.57 53.42
C ILE A 755 20.00 -7.77 54.07
N MET A 756 20.18 -7.41 55.34
CA MET A 756 21.49 -7.39 56.02
C MET A 756 22.16 -8.77 56.11
N LYS A 757 21.40 -9.87 56.15
CA LYS A 757 21.94 -11.24 56.15
C LYS A 757 21.97 -11.92 54.77
N LEU A 758 21.31 -11.35 53.76
CA LEU A 758 21.20 -11.95 52.42
C LEU A 758 22.43 -11.68 51.55
N LYS A 759 22.70 -12.60 50.62
CA LYS A 759 23.64 -12.48 49.50
C LYS A 759 22.86 -12.68 48.19
N PHE A 760 23.37 -12.12 47.10
CA PHE A 760 22.71 -12.16 45.80
C PHE A 760 23.68 -12.55 44.69
N ASP A 761 23.22 -13.38 43.76
CA ASP A 761 23.99 -13.85 42.59
C ASP A 761 24.17 -12.74 41.56
N PHE A 762 23.20 -11.81 41.47
CA PHE A 762 23.29 -10.65 40.59
C PHE A 762 22.78 -9.38 41.26
N ILE A 763 23.66 -8.38 41.40
CA ILE A 763 23.33 -7.07 41.97
C ILE A 763 23.41 -6.01 40.87
N ILE A 764 22.32 -5.26 40.69
CA ILE A 764 22.20 -4.15 39.75
C ILE A 764 22.20 -2.85 40.54
N ALA A 765 23.26 -2.06 40.37
CA ALA A 765 23.43 -0.75 40.99
C ALA A 765 23.59 0.32 39.91
N ASN A 766 22.48 0.94 39.49
CA ASN A 766 22.48 2.05 38.55
C ASN A 766 22.24 3.40 39.23
N HIS A 767 22.98 4.43 38.85
CA HIS A 767 22.76 5.84 39.25
C HIS A 767 22.77 6.10 40.78
N ILE A 768 23.34 5.21 41.59
CA ILE A 768 23.44 5.37 43.05
C ILE A 768 24.86 5.68 43.54
N ILE A 769 25.84 5.67 42.64
CA ILE A 769 27.27 5.72 43.01
C ILE A 769 27.74 7.16 42.99
N LEU A 770 27.26 7.94 42.03
CA LEU A 770 27.62 9.33 41.86
C LEU A 770 26.95 10.21 42.92
N ASP A 771 27.64 10.45 44.03
CA ASP A 771 27.32 11.52 44.97
C ASP A 771 28.54 12.43 45.17
N THR A 772 28.42 13.69 44.73
CA THR A 772 29.50 14.67 44.75
C THR A 772 29.72 15.31 46.12
N ASN A 773 28.79 15.12 47.07
CA ASN A 773 28.82 15.77 48.38
C ASN A 773 29.30 14.83 49.50
N VAL A 774 29.62 13.58 49.15
CA VAL A 774 29.90 12.53 50.12
C VAL A 774 31.42 12.40 50.33
N PRO A 775 31.90 12.42 51.59
CA PRO A 775 33.30 12.18 51.90
C PRO A 775 33.80 10.83 51.37
N GLU A 776 35.09 10.77 51.02
CA GLU A 776 35.77 9.59 50.45
C GLU A 776 35.51 8.28 51.22
N HIS A 777 35.51 8.36 52.55
CA HIS A 777 35.32 7.22 53.44
C HIS A 777 33.89 6.66 53.37
N VAL A 778 32.88 7.51 53.22
CA VAL A 778 31.48 7.09 53.10
C VAL A 778 31.24 6.41 51.75
N PHE A 779 31.79 6.98 50.66
CA PHE A 779 31.75 6.35 49.34
C PHE A 779 32.37 4.94 49.38
N THR A 780 33.55 4.82 50.00
CA THR A 780 34.27 3.55 50.13
C THR A 780 33.47 2.54 50.94
N THR A 781 32.87 2.98 52.04
CA THR A 781 32.01 2.14 52.88
C THR A 781 30.76 1.67 52.10
N HIS A 782 30.15 2.54 51.30
CA HIS A 782 28.99 2.19 50.48
C HIS A 782 29.32 1.12 49.44
N ILE A 783 30.43 1.29 48.70
CA ILE A 783 30.90 0.29 47.73
C ILE A 783 31.26 -1.03 48.40
N ARG A 784 31.95 -1.00 49.55
CA ARG A 784 32.27 -2.22 50.32
C ARG A 784 31.02 -2.93 50.82
N LYS A 785 29.99 -2.20 51.26
CA LYS A 785 28.70 -2.78 51.65
C LYS A 785 28.02 -3.48 50.47
N LEU A 786 28.01 -2.88 49.27
CA LEU A 786 27.49 -3.52 48.06
C LEU A 786 28.29 -4.77 47.69
N TRP A 787 29.62 -4.69 47.70
CA TRP A 787 30.50 -5.82 47.40
C TRP A 787 30.38 -6.97 48.41
N ALA A 788 30.14 -6.63 49.68
CA ALA A 788 29.85 -7.62 50.71
C ALA A 788 28.55 -8.38 50.43
N LYS A 789 27.58 -7.79 49.71
CA LYS A 789 26.29 -8.44 49.37
C LYS A 789 26.37 -9.41 48.19
N VAL A 790 27.41 -9.32 47.37
CA VAL A 790 27.61 -10.21 46.24
C VAL A 790 27.91 -11.61 46.75
N SER A 791 27.22 -12.60 46.17
CA SER A 791 27.43 -14.02 46.45
C SER A 791 28.91 -14.39 46.26
N PRO A 792 29.52 -15.16 47.18
CA PRO A 792 30.92 -15.52 47.08
C PRO A 792 31.18 -16.57 45.98
N GLU A 793 30.16 -17.32 45.57
CA GLU A 793 30.24 -18.30 44.48
C GLU A 793 29.82 -17.65 43.15
N ASN A 794 30.78 -17.04 42.43
CA ASN A 794 30.57 -16.47 41.09
C ASN A 794 29.51 -15.36 41.00
N GLY A 795 29.20 -14.68 42.11
CA GLY A 795 28.24 -13.58 42.13
C GLY A 795 28.71 -12.37 41.32
N ILE A 796 27.79 -11.63 40.72
CA ILE A 796 28.09 -10.52 39.80
C ILE A 796 27.51 -9.21 40.32
N LEU A 797 28.34 -8.16 40.30
CA LEU A 797 27.96 -6.78 40.59
C LEU A 797 28.03 -5.94 39.30
N LEU A 798 26.89 -5.41 38.89
CA LEU A 798 26.76 -4.44 37.81
C LEU A 798 26.67 -3.02 38.39
N LEU A 799 27.69 -2.21 38.12
CA LEU A 799 27.71 -0.79 38.42
C LEU A 799 27.43 -0.01 37.12
N LEU A 800 26.42 0.86 37.10
CA LEU A 800 26.10 1.70 35.95
C LEU A 800 25.86 3.15 36.36
N GLU A 801 26.52 4.08 35.68
CA GLU A 801 26.38 5.51 35.91
C GLU A 801 26.18 6.30 34.61
N ARG A 802 25.85 7.57 34.78
CA ARG A 802 25.72 8.53 33.69
C ARG A 802 27.03 8.62 32.90
N GLY A 803 26.93 8.69 31.57
CA GLY A 803 28.09 8.72 30.65
C GLY A 803 28.77 10.07 30.55
N ASN A 804 29.03 10.71 31.68
CA ASN A 804 29.74 11.99 31.80
C ASN A 804 31.05 11.79 32.61
N PRO A 805 31.93 12.80 32.68
CA PRO A 805 33.22 12.66 33.37
C PRO A 805 33.09 12.23 34.84
N LEU A 806 32.10 12.76 35.57
CA LEU A 806 31.88 12.44 36.99
C LEU A 806 31.37 11.01 37.19
N GLY A 807 30.41 10.56 36.38
CA GLY A 807 29.89 9.19 36.44
C GLY A 807 30.95 8.16 36.05
N TYR A 808 31.80 8.47 35.05
CA TYR A 808 32.99 7.68 34.77
C TYR A 808 33.95 7.62 35.97
N GLN A 809 34.25 8.76 36.60
CA GLN A 809 35.13 8.83 37.76
C GLN A 809 34.61 7.97 38.92
N ALA A 810 33.31 8.05 39.19
CA ALA A 810 32.63 7.24 40.20
C ALA A 810 32.80 5.74 39.93
N ILE A 811 32.59 5.29 38.68
CA ILE A 811 32.77 3.89 38.27
C ILE A 811 34.24 3.46 38.37
N ALA A 812 35.18 4.27 37.87
CA ALA A 812 36.61 3.96 37.90
C ALA A 812 37.16 3.84 39.33
N LYS A 813 36.67 4.72 40.22
CA LYS A 813 36.99 4.71 41.65
C LYS A 813 36.37 3.52 42.38
N ALA A 814 35.09 3.21 42.14
CA ALA A 814 34.44 2.02 42.70
C ALA A 814 35.16 0.74 42.27
N ARG A 815 35.55 0.65 41.00
CA ARG A 815 36.39 -0.44 40.47
C ARG A 815 37.74 -0.51 41.22
N LYS A 816 38.43 0.61 41.41
CA LYS A 816 39.71 0.64 42.15
C LYS A 816 39.52 0.07 43.56
N ILE A 817 38.48 0.49 44.29
CA ILE A 817 38.20 0.04 45.66
C ILE A 817 37.92 -1.46 45.73
N ILE A 818 37.14 -2.00 44.78
CA ILE A 818 36.81 -3.43 44.75
C ILE A 818 38.02 -4.29 44.40
N LEU A 819 38.93 -3.80 43.55
CA LEU A 819 40.11 -4.54 43.09
C LEU A 819 41.34 -4.34 44.00
N SER A 820 41.44 -3.21 44.72
CA SER A 820 42.48 -2.98 45.72
C SER A 820 42.11 -3.73 47.01
N ASN A 821 42.50 -4.99 47.11
CA ASN A 821 42.37 -5.78 48.33
C ASN A 821 43.17 -5.14 49.47
N THR A 822 42.53 -4.24 50.22
CA THR A 822 43.01 -3.71 51.50
C THR A 822 42.03 -4.10 52.61
N ASP A 823 41.68 -5.37 52.72
CA ASP A 823 41.18 -5.88 53.99
C ASP A 823 42.42 -6.21 54.83
N SER A 824 42.87 -5.22 55.61
CA SER A 824 43.94 -5.36 56.60
C SER A 824 43.64 -6.39 57.70
N ASP A 825 42.39 -6.88 57.77
CA ASP A 825 41.94 -7.94 58.70
C ASP A 825 42.18 -9.37 58.17
N SER A 826 42.66 -9.54 56.93
CA SER A 826 42.77 -10.86 56.28
C SER A 826 43.93 -11.73 56.75
N ARG A 827 44.77 -11.30 57.72
CA ARG A 827 45.89 -12.12 58.22
C ARG A 827 45.44 -13.38 58.99
N LYS A 828 44.14 -13.59 59.20
CA LYS A 828 43.59 -14.77 59.89
C LYS A 828 42.64 -15.65 59.05
N SER A 829 42.43 -15.38 57.75
CA SER A 829 41.45 -16.14 56.94
C SER A 829 42.09 -16.78 55.71
N GLN A 830 42.03 -18.12 55.60
CA GLN A 830 42.50 -18.96 54.47
C GLN A 830 41.73 -18.75 53.13
N VAL A 831 40.93 -17.68 53.03
CA VAL A 831 40.05 -17.39 51.89
C VAL A 831 40.21 -15.93 51.50
N THR A 832 40.80 -15.67 50.33
CA THR A 832 40.84 -14.33 49.75
C THR A 832 39.74 -14.18 48.71
N ASN A 833 38.83 -13.23 48.92
CA ASN A 833 37.89 -12.82 47.89
C ASN A 833 38.63 -11.96 46.86
N VAL A 834 38.56 -12.34 45.58
CA VAL A 834 39.15 -11.55 44.48
C VAL A 834 38.02 -11.10 43.56
N GLY A 835 38.07 -9.82 43.16
CA GLY A 835 37.16 -9.28 42.16
C GLY A 835 37.74 -9.44 40.75
N HIS A 836 36.95 -9.99 39.83
CA HIS A 836 37.31 -10.16 38.43
C HIS A 836 36.39 -9.34 37.51
N VAL A 837 36.95 -8.47 36.67
CA VAL A 837 36.19 -7.58 35.78
C VAL A 837 35.71 -8.37 34.57
N ILE A 838 34.39 -8.53 34.43
CA ILE A 838 33.79 -9.15 33.23
C ILE A 838 33.78 -8.16 32.06
N SER A 839 33.43 -6.90 32.31
CA SER A 839 33.19 -5.89 31.27
C SER A 839 33.13 -4.50 31.93
N PRO A 840 33.42 -3.38 31.24
CA PRO A 840 33.90 -3.27 29.87
C PRO A 840 35.40 -3.57 29.71
N CYS A 841 36.20 -3.42 30.77
CA CYS A 841 37.64 -3.57 30.63
C CYS A 841 38.05 -5.04 30.42
N PRO A 842 39.04 -5.34 29.57
CA PRO A 842 39.57 -6.68 29.36
C PRO A 842 40.67 -7.05 30.39
N HIS A 843 40.64 -6.49 31.59
CA HIS A 843 41.68 -6.66 32.61
C HIS A 843 41.20 -6.31 34.02
N ASP A 844 41.92 -6.80 35.03
CA ASP A 844 41.69 -6.50 36.46
C ASP A 844 42.63 -5.42 37.03
N LYS A 845 43.55 -4.90 36.21
CA LYS A 845 44.44 -3.80 36.60
C LYS A 845 43.71 -2.46 36.78
N GLN A 846 44.37 -1.47 37.38
CA GLN A 846 43.87 -0.10 37.47
C GLN A 846 43.51 0.46 36.08
N CYS A 847 42.41 1.21 35.99
CA CYS A 847 41.97 1.79 34.72
C CYS A 847 43.01 2.80 34.18
N PRO A 848 43.53 2.65 32.94
CA PRO A 848 44.55 3.54 32.40
C PRO A 848 44.06 4.97 32.19
N LEU A 849 42.76 5.17 32.00
CA LEU A 849 42.13 6.48 31.88
C LEU A 849 41.88 7.14 33.26
N TYR A 850 42.29 6.52 34.37
CA TYR A 850 42.11 7.01 35.74
C TYR A 850 43.45 7.19 36.50
N LEU A 851 44.59 6.95 35.84
CA LEU A 851 45.92 6.91 36.47
C LEU A 851 46.36 8.23 37.12
N ASP A 852 45.93 9.39 36.59
CA ASP A 852 46.42 10.70 37.07
C ASP A 852 45.72 11.27 38.31
N GLY A 853 44.72 10.58 38.87
CA GLY A 853 44.13 10.87 40.19
C GLY A 853 43.46 12.24 40.41
N ASN A 854 43.77 13.31 39.67
CA ASN A 854 43.48 14.69 40.06
C ASN A 854 43.32 15.71 38.92
N ARG A 855 43.35 15.33 37.63
CA ARG A 855 42.97 16.26 36.54
C ARG A 855 41.88 15.65 35.68
N LEU A 856 40.67 16.19 35.82
CA LEU A 856 39.60 16.09 34.83
C LEU A 856 40.21 16.43 33.47
N ASN A 857 40.47 15.43 32.63
CA ASN A 857 40.59 15.68 31.21
C ASN A 857 39.18 15.55 30.65
N PRO A 858 38.41 16.65 30.49
CA PRO A 858 37.03 16.61 30.00
C PRO A 858 36.94 16.15 28.54
N LYS A 859 38.05 15.71 27.92
CA LYS A 859 38.12 15.11 26.59
C LYS A 859 38.43 13.61 26.60
N LYS A 860 38.80 13.00 27.74
CA LYS A 860 39.20 11.58 27.82
C LYS A 860 38.56 10.86 29.02
N TRP A 861 37.39 10.24 28.80
CA TRP A 861 36.74 9.34 29.77
C TRP A 861 36.07 8.16 29.06
N CYS A 862 36.02 7.00 29.72
CA CYS A 862 35.37 5.82 29.17
C CYS A 862 33.85 5.93 29.33
N HIS A 863 33.13 5.91 28.21
CA HIS A 863 31.66 5.89 28.19
C HIS A 863 31.18 5.13 26.95
N PHE A 864 29.88 4.87 26.85
CA PHE A 864 29.23 4.15 25.76
C PHE A 864 27.90 4.82 25.41
N GLY A 865 27.36 4.50 24.23
CA GLY A 865 26.10 5.04 23.73
C GLY A 865 25.06 3.95 23.45
N GLN A 866 23.82 4.20 23.83
CA GLN A 866 22.67 3.34 23.53
C GLN A 866 21.51 4.16 23.00
N ARG A 867 20.96 3.77 21.86
CA ARG A 867 19.84 4.46 21.22
C ARG A 867 18.51 3.93 21.73
N LEU A 868 17.58 4.81 22.07
CA LEU A 868 16.24 4.47 22.53
C LEU A 868 15.16 5.09 21.63
N ILE A 869 14.04 4.38 21.45
CA ILE A 869 12.82 4.94 20.85
C ILE A 869 12.09 5.70 21.94
N ARG A 870 11.93 7.02 21.78
CA ARG A 870 11.21 7.86 22.72
C ARG A 870 9.73 7.48 22.73
N PRO A 871 9.16 7.10 23.89
CA PRO A 871 7.72 6.97 24.03
C PRO A 871 7.01 8.28 23.70
N VAL A 872 5.72 8.19 23.32
CA VAL A 872 4.93 9.36 22.90
C VAL A 872 4.88 10.42 24.00
N TYR A 873 4.73 10.01 25.27
CA TYR A 873 4.73 10.95 26.40
C TYR A 873 6.06 11.71 26.50
N LEU A 874 7.20 11.05 26.29
CA LEU A 874 8.53 11.66 26.37
C LEU A 874 8.77 12.65 25.22
N GLN A 875 8.26 12.36 24.02
CA GLN A 875 8.33 13.28 22.89
C GLN A 875 7.56 14.57 23.16
N LYS A 876 6.34 14.45 23.70
CA LYS A 876 5.51 15.59 24.11
C LYS A 876 6.21 16.44 25.16
N ILE A 877 6.73 15.79 26.21
CA ILE A 877 7.42 16.45 27.32
C ILE A 877 8.70 17.19 26.86
N LYS A 878 9.45 16.64 25.91
CA LYS A 878 10.69 17.24 25.40
C LYS A 878 10.50 18.17 24.20
N HIS A 879 9.26 18.36 23.73
CA HIS A 879 8.96 19.05 22.48
C HIS A 879 9.85 18.61 21.30
N SER A 880 10.16 17.30 21.22
CA SER A 880 11.10 16.80 20.21
C SER A 880 10.36 16.23 19.02
N ALA A 881 10.65 16.74 17.82
CA ALA A 881 10.15 16.19 16.56
C ALA A 881 10.76 14.82 16.19
N SER A 882 11.80 14.37 16.92
CA SER A 882 12.44 13.08 16.72
C SER A 882 11.93 12.05 17.74
N ASN A 883 11.62 10.85 17.27
CA ASN A 883 11.28 9.72 18.12
C ASN A 883 12.49 8.93 18.64
N ILE A 884 13.72 9.43 18.45
CA ILE A 884 14.95 8.72 18.82
C ILE A 884 15.84 9.59 19.71
N GLU A 885 16.45 8.99 20.74
CA GLU A 885 17.45 9.60 21.63
C GLU A 885 18.64 8.65 21.84
N ASN A 886 19.85 9.18 22.00
CA ASN A 886 21.01 8.38 22.43
C ASN A 886 21.28 8.66 23.92
N SER A 887 21.19 7.63 24.75
CA SER A 887 21.65 7.63 26.14
C SER A 887 23.14 7.36 26.19
N LYS A 888 23.88 8.15 26.99
CA LYS A 888 25.30 7.91 27.28
C LYS A 888 25.44 7.36 28.70
N PHE A 889 26.23 6.32 28.87
CA PHE A 889 26.44 5.66 30.16
C PHE A 889 27.89 5.17 30.32
N SER A 890 28.31 4.99 31.57
CA SER A 890 29.56 4.37 31.99
C SER A 890 29.20 3.18 32.89
N TYR A 891 29.87 2.05 32.75
CA TYR A 891 29.52 0.87 33.55
C TYR A 891 30.75 0.02 33.87
N CYS A 892 30.63 -0.83 34.88
CA CYS A 892 31.60 -1.86 35.23
C CYS A 892 30.85 -3.07 35.80
N ILE A 893 31.19 -4.26 35.33
CA ILE A 893 30.65 -5.55 35.77
C ILE A 893 31.81 -6.31 36.39
N ILE A 894 31.67 -6.68 37.66
CA ILE A 894 32.70 -7.37 38.43
C ILE A 894 32.09 -8.64 39.01
N GLN A 895 32.74 -9.76 38.78
CA GLN A 895 32.44 -11.07 39.36
C GLN A 895 33.27 -11.28 40.62
N LYS A 896 32.69 -11.92 41.62
CA LYS A 896 33.37 -12.31 42.84
C LYS A 896 33.79 -13.76 42.74
N GLU A 897 35.09 -14.01 42.90
CA GLU A 897 35.67 -15.34 42.90
C GLU A 897 36.34 -15.63 44.25
N ILE A 898 36.18 -16.87 44.73
CA ILE A 898 36.89 -17.37 45.90
C ILE A 898 38.16 -18.07 45.43
N VAL A 899 39.32 -17.59 45.90
CA VAL A 899 40.58 -18.32 45.79
C VAL A 899 40.87 -18.96 47.14
N ARG A 900 40.90 -20.30 47.21
CA ARG A 900 41.33 -21.05 48.41
C ARG A 900 42.83 -21.28 48.33
N SER A 901 43.58 -20.79 49.30
CA SER A 901 45.02 -21.02 49.38
C SER A 901 45.28 -22.40 50.02
N THR A 902 45.50 -23.42 49.20
CA THR A 902 46.21 -24.63 49.65
C THR A 902 47.63 -24.55 49.13
N LEU A 903 48.58 -24.53 50.08
CA LEU A 903 50.00 -24.75 49.84
C LEU A 903 50.17 -26.15 49.25
N GLU A 904 50.32 -26.22 47.94
CA GLU A 904 51.09 -27.25 47.24
C GLU A 904 51.26 -26.77 45.78
N GLU A 905 52.50 -26.43 45.45
CA GLU A 905 52.96 -26.28 44.07
C GLU A 905 52.82 -27.64 43.38
N SER A 906 51.66 -27.89 42.76
CA SER A 906 51.53 -28.92 41.75
C SER A 906 50.43 -28.52 40.76
N GLU A 907 50.83 -28.48 39.50
CA GLU A 907 50.02 -28.44 38.28
C GLU A 907 48.50 -28.31 38.46
N ILE A 908 48.01 -27.08 38.64
CA ILE A 908 46.57 -26.82 38.52
C ILE A 908 46.21 -26.98 37.05
N ASN A 909 45.60 -28.12 36.75
CA ASN A 909 44.87 -28.43 35.52
C ASN A 909 43.95 -27.26 35.12
N PHE A 910 44.49 -26.35 34.31
CA PHE A 910 43.80 -25.32 33.54
C PHE A 910 43.04 -25.97 32.38
N THR A 911 42.10 -26.86 32.70
CA THR A 911 41.27 -27.57 31.72
C THR A 911 39.82 -27.59 32.20
N LYS A 912 39.12 -26.47 31.93
CA LYS A 912 37.65 -26.25 31.84
C LYS A 912 37.47 -24.73 31.68
N ASP A 913 37.24 -24.07 30.55
CA ASP A 913 36.83 -24.41 29.19
C ASP A 913 37.55 -23.44 28.23
N ARG A 914 38.15 -23.96 27.16
CA ARG A 914 38.98 -23.20 26.19
C ARG A 914 38.19 -22.26 25.24
N LEU A 915 36.97 -21.87 25.56
CA LEU A 915 36.16 -20.90 24.79
C LEU A 915 35.95 -19.56 25.53
N SER A 916 36.18 -19.51 26.85
CA SER A 916 36.05 -18.30 27.68
C SER A 916 37.35 -17.47 27.76
N SER A 917 38.50 -18.03 27.37
CA SER A 917 39.82 -17.39 27.46
C SER A 917 40.18 -16.47 26.27
N ASP A 918 39.66 -16.72 25.07
CA ASP A 918 40.04 -15.93 23.88
C ASP A 918 39.48 -14.49 23.89
N HIS A 919 38.29 -14.28 24.47
CA HIS A 919 37.63 -12.96 24.52
C HIS A 919 38.22 -12.00 25.56
N TYR A 920 38.88 -12.52 26.61
CA TYR A 920 39.56 -11.72 27.61
C TYR A 920 40.82 -11.04 27.03
N ASN A 921 41.39 -11.64 25.99
CA ASN A 921 42.51 -11.08 25.23
C ASN A 921 42.10 -10.02 24.21
N TRP A 922 40.81 -9.83 23.95
CA TRP A 922 40.35 -8.88 22.94
C TRP A 922 40.26 -7.47 23.52
N HIS A 923 40.85 -6.53 22.81
CA HIS A 923 40.89 -5.14 23.24
C HIS A 923 39.52 -4.49 23.10
N ARG A 924 39.17 -3.60 24.01
CA ARG A 924 37.92 -2.83 23.91
C ARG A 924 38.15 -1.46 23.30
N LEU A 925 37.39 -1.12 22.26
CA LEU A 925 37.38 0.22 21.70
C LEU A 925 36.79 1.22 22.70
N ILE A 926 37.61 2.15 23.17
CA ILE A 926 37.22 3.18 24.16
C ILE A 926 36.73 4.47 23.49
N LEU A 927 37.00 4.64 22.20
CA LEU A 927 36.55 5.76 21.37
C LEU A 927 35.99 5.27 20.03
N PRO A 928 35.13 6.06 19.36
CA PRO A 928 34.71 5.76 17.99
C PRO A 928 35.92 5.66 17.04
N PRO A 929 36.00 4.60 16.21
CA PRO A 929 37.13 4.43 15.30
C PRO A 929 37.11 5.50 14.19
N LEU A 930 38.27 6.11 13.94
CA LEU A 930 38.44 7.12 12.90
C LEU A 930 38.71 6.43 11.56
N LYS A 931 37.69 6.42 10.70
CA LYS A 931 37.73 5.75 9.40
C LYS A 931 38.30 6.69 8.34
N LYS A 932 39.60 6.60 8.05
CA LYS A 932 40.27 7.38 7.00
C LYS A 932 40.34 6.59 5.68
N HIS A 933 40.80 7.26 4.61
CA HIS A 933 41.09 6.58 3.35
C HIS A 933 42.32 5.68 3.53
N GLY A 934 42.20 4.40 3.17
CA GLY A 934 43.30 3.41 3.24
C GLY A 934 43.65 2.86 4.63
N HIS A 935 43.20 3.47 5.73
CA HIS A 935 43.41 2.96 7.10
C HIS A 935 42.31 3.37 8.08
N VAL A 936 42.21 2.65 9.20
CA VAL A 936 41.31 2.97 10.33
C VAL A 936 42.16 3.09 11.59
N ILE A 937 41.96 4.17 12.33
CA ILE A 937 42.63 4.41 13.62
C ILE A 937 41.64 4.10 14.73
N MET A 938 42.04 3.29 15.70
CA MET A 938 41.23 2.95 16.86
C MET A 938 42.04 3.07 18.15
N ASP A 939 41.42 3.61 19.18
CA ASP A 939 41.99 3.67 20.52
C ASP A 939 41.33 2.57 21.36
N THR A 940 42.14 1.66 21.89
CA THR A 940 41.65 0.47 22.58
C THR A 940 42.28 0.30 23.95
N CYS A 941 41.46 -0.13 24.92
CA CYS A 941 41.91 -0.62 26.22
C CYS A 941 42.33 -2.08 26.09
N VAL A 942 43.54 -2.39 26.55
CA VAL A 942 44.22 -3.67 26.34
C VAL A 942 44.31 -4.46 27.65
N SER A 943 44.46 -5.79 27.55
CA SER A 943 44.57 -6.69 28.71
C SER A 943 45.77 -6.38 29.62
N ASP A 944 46.81 -5.72 29.10
CA ASP A 944 47.95 -5.27 29.88
C ASP A 944 47.66 -4.06 30.80
N GLY A 945 46.47 -3.46 30.70
CA GLY A 945 46.06 -2.30 31.49
C GLY A 945 46.49 -0.96 30.89
N THR A 946 46.86 -0.91 29.61
CA THR A 946 47.23 0.32 28.89
C THR A 946 46.22 0.69 27.80
N VAL A 947 46.27 1.95 27.32
CA VAL A 947 45.55 2.38 26.12
C VAL A 947 46.50 2.31 24.94
N LYS A 948 46.20 1.49 23.94
CA LYS A 948 46.95 1.40 22.69
C LYS A 948 46.14 1.99 21.54
N ARG A 949 46.81 2.83 20.74
CA ARG A 949 46.30 3.28 19.45
C ARG A 949 46.72 2.28 18.38
N MET A 950 45.76 1.71 17.68
CA MET A 950 46.01 0.77 16.58
C MET A 950 45.63 1.42 15.25
N ILE A 951 46.47 1.23 14.24
CA ILE A 951 46.26 1.71 12.88
C ILE A 951 46.21 0.51 11.94
N ILE A 952 45.01 0.17 11.48
CA ILE A 952 44.82 -0.96 10.57
C ILE A 952 44.62 -0.41 9.16
N SER A 953 45.62 -0.65 8.31
CA SER A 953 45.63 -0.22 6.91
C SER A 953 45.23 -1.33 5.96
N LYS A 954 44.91 -0.99 4.70
CA LYS A 954 44.68 -1.97 3.62
C LYS A 954 45.85 -2.96 3.44
N LYS A 955 47.07 -2.56 3.79
CA LYS A 955 48.28 -3.41 3.66
C LYS A 955 48.29 -4.59 4.63
N HIS A 956 47.52 -4.51 5.73
CA HIS A 956 47.40 -5.59 6.71
C HIS A 956 46.40 -6.70 6.29
N GLY A 957 45.98 -6.71 5.02
CA GLY A 957 45.03 -7.68 4.48
C GLY A 957 43.63 -7.09 4.24
N LYS A 958 43.02 -7.50 3.11
CA LYS A 958 41.70 -7.01 2.67
C LYS A 958 40.60 -7.33 3.68
N LEU A 959 40.61 -8.53 4.27
CA LEU A 959 39.62 -8.98 5.25
C LEU A 959 39.73 -8.18 6.55
N HIS A 960 40.92 -8.04 7.13
CA HIS A 960 41.15 -7.22 8.33
C HIS A 960 40.74 -5.77 8.12
N TYR A 961 41.09 -5.18 6.96
CA TYR A 961 40.68 -3.82 6.63
C TYR A 961 39.15 -3.67 6.47
N GLN A 962 38.46 -4.66 5.90
CA GLN A 962 37.01 -4.64 5.81
C GLN A 962 36.35 -4.81 7.19
N ASN A 963 36.87 -5.70 8.03
CA ASN A 963 36.36 -5.94 9.38
C ASN A 963 36.58 -4.72 10.28
N VAL A 964 37.75 -4.09 10.23
CA VAL A 964 38.05 -2.91 11.06
C VAL A 964 37.20 -1.71 10.66
N ARG A 965 36.86 -1.56 9.37
CA ARG A 965 35.92 -0.53 8.91
C ARG A 965 34.50 -0.76 9.41
N LYS A 966 34.16 -1.98 9.81
CA LYS A 966 32.88 -2.34 10.44
C LYS A 966 32.92 -2.24 11.97
N ALA A 967 34.07 -1.98 12.59
CA ALA A 967 34.16 -1.77 14.02
C ALA A 967 33.46 -0.45 14.43
N TYR A 968 32.88 -0.44 15.63
CA TYR A 968 32.22 0.69 16.27
C TYR A 968 32.69 0.86 17.71
N TRP A 969 32.30 1.98 18.31
CA TRP A 969 32.67 2.32 19.68
C TRP A 969 32.13 1.30 20.69
N GLY A 970 33.02 0.78 21.54
CA GLY A 970 32.68 -0.26 22.52
C GLY A 970 32.69 -1.69 21.97
N ASP A 971 33.12 -1.92 20.73
CA ASP A 971 33.36 -3.28 20.23
C ASP A 971 34.64 -3.89 20.84
N LEU A 972 34.71 -5.22 20.83
CA LEU A 972 35.93 -5.96 21.12
C LEU A 972 36.70 -6.19 19.81
N TRP A 973 38.03 -6.17 19.88
CA TRP A 973 38.91 -6.35 18.72
C TRP A 973 40.13 -7.22 19.09
N ALA A 974 40.37 -8.29 18.34
CA ALA A 974 41.52 -9.17 18.52
C ALA A 974 42.80 -8.58 17.90
N LEU A 975 43.95 -8.73 18.59
CA LEU A 975 45.27 -8.50 17.99
C LEU A 975 45.72 -9.74 17.20
N ASN A 976 46.17 -9.54 15.96
CA ASN A 976 47.00 -10.50 15.20
C ASN A 976 46.46 -11.95 15.03
N LYS A 977 45.15 -12.15 14.91
CA LYS A 977 44.57 -13.38 14.37
C LYS A 977 43.68 -13.05 13.18
#